data_AF-A0A7J4T591-F1
#
_entry.id   AF-A0A7J4T591-F1
#
_cell.length_a   1.000
_cell.length_b   1.000
_cell.length_c   1.000
_cell.angle_alpha   90.00
_cell.angle_beta   90.00
_cell.angle_gamma   90.00
#
_symmetry.space_group_name_H-M   'P 1'
#
loop_
_entity.id
_entity.type
_entity.pdbx_description
1 polymer ?
#
loop_
_entity_poly.entity_id
_entity_poly.type
_entity_poly.pdbx_seq_one_letter_code
_entity_poly.pdbx_strand_id
1 'polypeptide(L)'
;MSERYRIEDSNDLDGFTNWCLDRLSNPKSVSWIDIDQKETAEEMIPILIEKFEQLQIKHNAAGTLPSPSESGELWNDFIQLQTKGKEDSWHCWRTDDVALNDSNGNPVGYGGSNLLSSRLLSSSSLIQHHYSDPDSMEPIILDVNAVEQGNQKMYIGHATACELDAISMVPWIDPSMTSADFGRKMLEGLMSNQEWQRVVSQKRVLAIRDFANAEDSYIFNPVLLYLDLTNDHVHEVKPLNGKGKIQVDFSFLSKRSDGWTDYVPKPKNTDTRPLWIIDGQHRVRGFGASERGAHMPLPYVLIVSRDGDDPVETERLVAKVFTEINTMSVPIDDLHQIYLRYKFGMKGSSRTTDYSWDENGEPTADSRPQRRAYELALHMASTRDSPLYNMIEFQRPANRVRRAHHYVVNSKNWVNSTSKYFRNGIYSDWASDDYANVEFFNFFRAFERVCSNHDWMDNLPRWEVGATKKKPFLQFDGPFLVLLEIYQEVVELIINNEKISRPIEISRFEDLLNPLQTVDWRSPSLHESSLKGRNNTNIRHLNLWIMNSLKQGYCGTVEEIMSNQFPSVIGKGLISAPLPPNPENVSDVSWPGLMDLVIEAKLPDNALDISWTVRFYKPNGVEEWTIPNTSLSKRDSGKIKCLTIKLSDLPEGCNKLTVAARSINGIGPGIMESPLTFNVG
;
A
#
# COMPACT_ATOMS: atom_id res chain seq x y z
N MET A 1 -49.26 0.29 -9.02
CA MET A 1 -47.82 0.00 -8.99
C MET A 1 -47.11 1.24 -9.46
N SER A 2 -46.04 1.64 -8.78
CA SER A 2 -45.47 2.98 -8.95
C SER A 2 -44.69 3.07 -10.27
N GLU A 3 -45.13 3.93 -11.20
CA GLU A 3 -44.34 4.31 -12.39
C GLU A 3 -43.00 4.98 -12.01
N ARG A 4 -42.78 5.26 -10.72
CA ARG A 4 -41.57 5.86 -10.17
C ARG A 4 -40.28 5.18 -10.61
N TYR A 5 -40.25 3.87 -10.79
CA TYR A 5 -39.03 3.12 -11.11
C TYR A 5 -38.87 2.81 -12.59
N ARG A 6 -39.45 3.65 -13.45
CA ARG A 6 -39.37 3.48 -14.90
C ARG A 6 -37.98 3.82 -15.42
N ILE A 7 -37.45 2.94 -16.26
CA ILE A 7 -36.30 3.18 -17.12
C ILE A 7 -36.80 3.74 -18.45
N GLU A 8 -36.23 4.86 -18.89
CA GLU A 8 -36.74 5.63 -20.03
C GLU A 8 -36.29 5.07 -21.38
N ASP A 9 -35.03 4.67 -21.49
CA ASP A 9 -34.40 4.14 -22.70
C ASP A 9 -33.21 3.23 -22.35
N SER A 10 -32.54 2.69 -23.38
CA SER A 10 -31.36 1.82 -23.19
C SER A 10 -30.19 2.52 -22.50
N ASN A 11 -29.99 3.82 -22.77
CA ASN A 11 -28.93 4.60 -22.12
C ASN A 11 -29.22 4.80 -20.62
N ASP A 12 -30.48 4.99 -20.27
CA ASP A 12 -30.93 5.09 -18.89
C ASP A 12 -30.83 3.74 -18.15
N LEU A 13 -31.10 2.62 -18.86
CA LEU A 13 -30.87 1.28 -18.32
C LEU A 13 -29.38 1.06 -18.03
N ASP A 14 -28.53 1.38 -18.99
CA ASP A 14 -27.08 1.22 -18.86
C ASP A 14 -26.54 2.11 -17.75
N GLY A 15 -26.98 3.36 -17.67
CA GLY A 15 -26.65 4.24 -16.56
C GLY A 15 -27.05 3.64 -15.21
N PHE A 16 -28.28 3.12 -15.11
CA PHE A 16 -28.81 2.50 -13.90
C PHE A 16 -28.02 1.27 -13.46
N THR A 17 -27.83 0.31 -14.37
CA THR A 17 -27.13 -0.94 -14.07
C THR A 17 -25.67 -0.68 -13.76
N ASN A 18 -24.97 0.11 -14.59
CA ASN A 18 -23.55 0.40 -14.40
C ASN A 18 -23.27 1.11 -13.09
N TRP A 19 -24.12 2.08 -12.74
CA TRP A 19 -23.99 2.82 -11.50
C TRP A 19 -24.21 1.94 -10.26
N CYS A 20 -25.23 1.08 -10.28
CA CYS A 20 -25.48 0.15 -9.17
C CYS A 20 -24.35 -0.87 -9.06
N LEU A 21 -23.98 -1.48 -10.19
CA LEU A 21 -22.95 -2.49 -10.31
C LEU A 21 -21.58 -1.96 -9.87
N ASP A 22 -21.22 -0.72 -10.22
CA ASP A 22 -19.96 -0.10 -9.78
C ASP A 22 -19.90 0.01 -8.26
N ARG A 23 -20.97 0.53 -7.65
CA ARG A 23 -21.05 0.71 -6.20
C ARG A 23 -21.03 -0.63 -5.45
N LEU A 24 -21.70 -1.64 -6.00
CA LEU A 24 -21.67 -3.02 -5.49
C LEU A 24 -20.28 -3.67 -5.65
N SER A 25 -19.55 -3.36 -6.72
CA SER A 25 -18.19 -3.85 -6.94
C SER A 25 -17.14 -3.13 -6.11
N ASN A 26 -17.40 -1.89 -5.68
CA ASN A 26 -16.48 -1.11 -4.85
C ASN A 26 -17.10 -0.64 -3.53
N PRO A 27 -17.64 -1.57 -2.70
CA PRO A 27 -18.42 -1.27 -1.50
C PRO A 27 -17.63 -0.51 -0.42
N LYS A 28 -16.29 -0.48 -0.55
CA LYS A 28 -15.35 0.12 0.43
C LYS A 28 -14.77 1.46 -0.02
N SER A 29 -14.96 1.89 -1.27
CA SER A 29 -14.40 3.17 -1.78
C SER A 29 -15.29 4.38 -1.50
N VAL A 30 -16.59 4.17 -1.38
CA VAL A 30 -17.57 5.21 -1.08
C VAL A 30 -18.29 4.77 0.20
N SER A 31 -18.41 5.66 1.18
CA SER A 31 -19.01 5.39 2.49
C SER A 31 -20.54 5.25 2.43
N TRP A 32 -21.05 4.54 1.44
CA TRP A 32 -22.47 4.47 1.13
C TRP A 32 -23.16 3.32 1.86
N ILE A 33 -22.47 2.21 2.15
CA ILE A 33 -23.06 1.06 2.87
C ILE A 33 -23.19 1.36 4.36
N ASP A 34 -24.35 1.05 4.94
CA ASP A 34 -24.58 1.17 6.38
C ASP A 34 -23.62 0.25 7.16
N ILE A 35 -22.97 0.80 8.19
CA ILE A 35 -22.07 0.02 9.06
C ILE A 35 -22.83 -1.13 9.72
N ASP A 36 -24.12 -0.93 10.01
CA ASP A 36 -24.96 -1.93 10.67
C ASP A 36 -25.51 -2.99 9.69
N GLN A 37 -25.31 -2.80 8.38
CA GLN A 37 -25.72 -3.74 7.32
C GLN A 37 -24.54 -4.47 6.68
N LYS A 38 -23.33 -4.36 7.24
CA LYS A 38 -22.10 -4.81 6.58
C LYS A 38 -22.05 -6.33 6.35
N GLU A 39 -22.53 -7.13 7.30
CA GLU A 39 -22.59 -8.60 7.19
C GLU A 39 -23.63 -9.03 6.15
N THR A 40 -24.84 -8.44 6.20
CA THR A 40 -25.88 -8.60 5.18
C THR A 40 -25.41 -8.18 3.78
N ALA A 41 -24.65 -7.09 3.69
CA ALA A 41 -24.11 -6.60 2.43
C ALA A 41 -23.08 -7.56 1.83
N GLU A 42 -22.23 -8.19 2.65
CA GLU A 42 -21.26 -9.19 2.19
C GLU A 42 -21.95 -10.41 1.55
N GLU A 43 -23.15 -10.78 2.00
CA GLU A 43 -23.97 -11.86 1.41
C GLU A 43 -24.80 -11.39 0.20
N MET A 44 -25.39 -10.19 0.26
CA MET A 44 -26.30 -9.68 -0.76
C MET A 44 -25.59 -9.12 -1.99
N ILE A 45 -24.38 -8.57 -1.85
CA ILE A 45 -23.65 -7.95 -2.96
C ILE A 45 -23.43 -8.92 -4.14
N PRO A 46 -22.92 -10.15 -3.95
CA PRO A 46 -22.77 -11.11 -5.05
C PRO A 46 -24.08 -11.43 -5.76
N ILE A 47 -25.17 -11.59 -5.01
CA ILE A 47 -26.51 -11.87 -5.54
C ILE A 47 -27.02 -10.70 -6.36
N LEU A 48 -26.86 -9.47 -5.86
CA LEU A 48 -27.29 -8.27 -6.57
C LEU A 48 -26.49 -8.07 -7.84
N ILE A 49 -25.16 -8.29 -7.81
CA ILE A 49 -24.33 -8.25 -9.01
C ILE A 49 -24.87 -9.19 -10.08
N GLU A 50 -25.11 -10.46 -9.72
CA GLU A 50 -25.65 -11.45 -10.66
C GLU A 50 -27.02 -11.01 -11.21
N LYS A 51 -27.93 -10.52 -10.38
CA LYS A 51 -29.24 -10.04 -10.82
C LYS A 51 -29.13 -8.87 -11.81
N PHE A 52 -28.28 -7.89 -11.54
CA PHE A 52 -28.04 -6.75 -12.44
C PHE A 52 -27.38 -7.19 -13.75
N GLU A 53 -26.45 -8.16 -13.71
CA GLU A 53 -25.84 -8.74 -14.91
C GLU A 53 -26.88 -9.48 -15.76
N GLN A 54 -27.76 -10.27 -15.15
CA GLN A 54 -28.85 -10.95 -15.86
C GLN A 54 -29.83 -9.97 -16.49
N LEU A 55 -30.13 -8.85 -15.82
CA LEU A 55 -30.94 -7.77 -16.38
C LEU A 55 -30.32 -7.22 -17.68
N GLN A 56 -29.00 -6.97 -17.64
CA GLN A 56 -28.24 -6.46 -18.78
C GLN A 56 -28.17 -7.47 -19.93
N ILE A 57 -27.90 -8.75 -19.63
CA ILE A 57 -27.86 -9.84 -20.62
C ILE A 57 -29.22 -9.95 -21.33
N LYS A 58 -30.31 -9.95 -20.57
CA LYS A 58 -31.67 -10.02 -21.11
C LYS A 58 -31.98 -8.83 -22.00
N HIS A 59 -31.60 -7.61 -21.60
CA HIS A 59 -31.77 -6.43 -22.43
C HIS A 59 -30.94 -6.49 -23.72
N ASN A 60 -29.65 -6.81 -23.62
CA ASN A 60 -28.75 -6.88 -24.78
C ASN A 60 -29.20 -7.95 -25.79
N ALA A 61 -29.78 -9.06 -25.32
CA ALA A 61 -30.27 -10.13 -26.19
C ALA A 61 -31.63 -9.84 -26.83
N ALA A 62 -32.55 -9.21 -26.09
CA ALA A 62 -33.96 -9.06 -26.50
C ALA A 62 -34.35 -7.64 -26.94
N GLY A 63 -33.53 -6.63 -26.66
CA GLY A 63 -33.83 -5.20 -26.89
C GLY A 63 -34.97 -4.65 -26.02
N THR A 64 -35.45 -5.41 -25.03
CA THR A 64 -36.57 -5.00 -24.17
C THR A 64 -36.10 -4.34 -22.89
N LEU A 65 -36.70 -3.21 -22.51
CA LEU A 65 -36.45 -2.56 -21.23
C LEU A 65 -37.13 -3.33 -20.07
N PRO A 66 -36.57 -3.29 -18.85
CA PRO A 66 -37.20 -3.92 -17.70
C PRO A 66 -38.50 -3.23 -17.32
N SER A 67 -39.42 -4.00 -16.75
CA SER A 67 -40.66 -3.42 -16.21
C SER A 67 -40.35 -2.54 -14.97
N PRO A 68 -41.16 -1.50 -14.67
CA PRO A 68 -40.98 -0.71 -13.45
C PRO A 68 -40.99 -1.52 -12.15
N SER A 69 -41.59 -2.71 -12.14
CA SER A 69 -41.54 -3.64 -11.00
C SER A 69 -40.17 -4.29 -10.87
N GLU A 70 -39.61 -4.78 -11.98
CA GLU A 70 -38.32 -5.47 -12.04
C GLU A 70 -37.16 -4.54 -11.67
N SER A 71 -37.14 -3.33 -12.23
CA SER A 71 -36.16 -2.29 -11.87
C SER A 71 -36.36 -1.77 -10.44
N GLY A 72 -37.63 -1.64 -10.01
CA GLY A 72 -37.97 -1.18 -8.67
C GLY A 72 -37.56 -2.16 -7.57
N GLU A 73 -37.72 -3.46 -7.78
CA GLU A 73 -37.24 -4.51 -6.86
C GLU A 73 -35.72 -4.47 -6.71
N LEU A 74 -34.98 -4.43 -7.83
CA LEU A 74 -33.52 -4.34 -7.81
C LEU A 74 -33.02 -3.07 -7.13
N TRP A 75 -33.68 -1.94 -7.38
CA TRP A 75 -33.36 -0.69 -6.71
C TRP A 75 -33.62 -0.75 -5.22
N ASN A 76 -34.76 -1.31 -4.80
CA ASN A 76 -35.12 -1.41 -3.40
C ASN A 76 -34.16 -2.35 -2.65
N ASP A 77 -33.73 -3.46 -3.28
CA ASP A 77 -32.71 -4.35 -2.72
C ASP A 77 -31.35 -3.63 -2.61
N PHE A 78 -30.99 -2.83 -3.62
CA PHE A 78 -29.76 -2.04 -3.61
C PHE A 78 -29.76 -0.95 -2.53
N ILE A 79 -30.84 -0.17 -2.41
CA ILE A 79 -30.89 0.95 -1.46
C ILE A 79 -30.94 0.49 0.00
N GLN A 80 -31.41 -0.73 0.26
CA GLN A 80 -31.39 -1.33 1.60
C GLN A 80 -29.98 -1.51 2.15
N LEU A 81 -28.97 -1.58 1.28
CA LEU A 81 -27.57 -1.63 1.69
C LEU A 81 -27.04 -0.27 2.15
N GLN A 82 -27.70 0.84 1.79
CA GLN A 82 -27.16 2.17 2.06
C GLN A 82 -27.35 2.62 3.52
N THR A 83 -26.49 3.54 3.95
CA THR A 83 -26.59 4.19 5.25
C THR A 83 -27.93 4.88 5.40
N LYS A 84 -28.69 4.51 6.43
CA LYS A 84 -30.00 5.12 6.69
C LYS A 84 -29.94 6.65 6.76
N GLY A 85 -30.84 7.31 6.04
CA GLY A 85 -30.91 8.77 5.94
C GLY A 85 -29.92 9.42 4.97
N LYS A 86 -29.15 8.63 4.21
CA LYS A 86 -28.30 9.08 3.10
C LYS A 86 -28.59 8.31 1.82
N GLU A 87 -29.79 7.77 1.70
CA GLU A 87 -30.18 6.97 0.54
C GLU A 87 -30.20 7.84 -0.72
N ASP A 88 -29.58 7.35 -1.80
CA ASP A 88 -29.65 7.98 -3.09
C ASP A 88 -31.08 7.97 -3.62
N SER A 89 -31.47 9.03 -4.34
CA SER A 89 -32.74 9.05 -5.04
C SER A 89 -32.66 8.24 -6.33
N TRP A 90 -33.78 7.61 -6.71
CA TRP A 90 -33.97 7.09 -8.07
C TRP A 90 -33.55 8.15 -9.12
N HIS A 91 -32.85 7.73 -10.18
CA HIS A 91 -32.19 8.55 -11.22
C HIS A 91 -30.87 9.26 -10.85
N CYS A 92 -30.31 9.06 -9.65
CA CYS A 92 -29.00 9.62 -9.28
C CYS A 92 -27.85 9.26 -10.25
N TRP A 93 -27.92 8.10 -10.92
CA TRP A 93 -26.94 7.72 -11.94
C TRP A 93 -26.92 8.64 -13.14
N ARG A 94 -28.02 9.36 -13.42
CA ARG A 94 -28.09 10.32 -14.51
C ARG A 94 -27.20 11.54 -14.27
N THR A 95 -26.78 11.77 -13.03
CA THR A 95 -25.98 12.93 -12.61
C THR A 95 -24.54 12.61 -12.22
N ASP A 96 -24.19 11.34 -12.01
CA ASP A 96 -22.83 10.95 -11.56
C ASP A 96 -21.80 10.92 -12.71
N ASP A 97 -22.22 10.50 -13.91
CA ASP A 97 -21.37 10.55 -15.10
C ASP A 97 -21.48 11.90 -15.79
N VAL A 98 -20.35 12.42 -16.25
CA VAL A 98 -20.30 13.75 -16.86
C VAL A 98 -20.46 13.60 -18.37
N ALA A 99 -21.60 14.03 -18.91
CA ALA A 99 -21.79 14.17 -20.35
C ALA A 99 -20.78 15.19 -20.91
N LEU A 100 -20.09 14.83 -21.98
CA LEU A 100 -19.08 15.66 -22.62
C LEU A 100 -19.66 16.23 -23.91
N ASN A 101 -20.21 17.44 -23.82
CA ASN A 101 -20.81 18.13 -24.96
C ASN A 101 -20.06 19.43 -25.26
N ASP A 102 -20.03 19.79 -26.54
CA ASP A 102 -19.55 21.08 -27.02
C ASP A 102 -20.55 22.21 -26.69
N SER A 103 -20.20 23.45 -27.03
CA SER A 103 -21.05 24.62 -26.85
C SER A 103 -22.39 24.56 -27.61
N ASN A 104 -22.50 23.69 -28.62
CA ASN A 104 -23.70 23.47 -29.43
C ASN A 104 -24.54 22.28 -28.94
N GLY A 105 -24.09 21.56 -27.91
CA GLY A 105 -24.75 20.37 -27.37
C GLY A 105 -24.43 19.07 -28.11
N ASN A 106 -23.48 19.06 -29.04
CA ASN A 106 -23.02 17.84 -29.70
C ASN A 106 -22.00 17.11 -28.81
N PRO A 107 -21.89 15.78 -28.88
CA PRO A 107 -20.90 15.04 -28.12
C PRO A 107 -19.47 15.38 -28.58
N VAL A 108 -18.57 15.55 -27.62
CA VAL A 108 -17.14 15.77 -27.86
C VAL A 108 -16.45 14.43 -28.10
N GLY A 109 -15.72 14.29 -29.21
CA GLY A 109 -14.99 13.07 -29.54
C GLY A 109 -14.72 12.92 -31.04
N TYR A 110 -14.20 11.75 -31.42
CA TYR A 110 -14.03 11.38 -32.82
C TYR A 110 -15.29 10.68 -33.35
N GLY A 111 -15.61 10.81 -34.64
CA GLY A 111 -16.72 10.07 -35.28
C GLY A 111 -17.83 10.92 -35.89
N GLY A 112 -17.79 12.25 -35.72
CA GLY A 112 -18.73 13.16 -36.37
C GLY A 112 -20.19 12.80 -36.08
N SER A 113 -21.02 12.66 -37.12
CA SER A 113 -22.44 12.29 -36.98
C SER A 113 -22.67 10.87 -36.45
N ASN A 114 -21.65 10.01 -36.48
CA ASN A 114 -21.76 8.64 -35.95
C ASN A 114 -21.53 8.58 -34.45
N LEU A 115 -20.93 9.63 -33.84
CA LEU A 115 -20.78 9.72 -32.40
C LEU A 115 -22.11 10.16 -31.78
N LEU A 116 -22.77 9.25 -31.08
CA LEU A 116 -24.06 9.48 -30.45
C LEU A 116 -23.92 10.12 -29.07
N SER A 117 -22.91 9.70 -28.29
CA SER A 117 -22.63 10.31 -26.98
C SER A 117 -21.19 10.04 -26.52
N SER A 118 -20.68 10.94 -25.67
CA SER A 118 -19.43 10.77 -24.92
C SER A 118 -19.67 11.06 -23.44
N ARG A 119 -19.26 10.14 -22.56
CA ARG A 119 -19.47 10.29 -21.11
C ARG A 119 -18.20 9.98 -20.34
N LEU A 120 -17.81 10.88 -19.45
CA LEU A 120 -16.75 10.63 -18.48
C LEU A 120 -17.34 9.86 -17.30
N LEU A 121 -16.99 8.57 -17.21
CA LEU A 121 -17.46 7.66 -16.19
C LEU A 121 -16.83 8.00 -14.84
N SER A 122 -17.67 8.15 -13.82
CA SER A 122 -17.26 8.47 -12.45
C SER A 122 -16.37 7.40 -11.81
N SER A 123 -16.65 6.13 -12.11
CA SER A 123 -16.03 4.95 -11.51
C SER A 123 -14.62 4.62 -12.03
N SER A 124 -14.47 4.61 -13.35
CA SER A 124 -13.23 4.27 -14.05
C SER A 124 -12.42 5.51 -14.47
N SER A 125 -13.01 6.72 -14.35
CA SER A 125 -12.42 7.96 -14.87
C SER A 125 -12.03 7.87 -16.35
N LEU A 126 -12.79 7.06 -17.09
CA LEU A 126 -12.62 6.76 -18.50
C LEU A 126 -13.71 7.48 -19.30
N ILE A 127 -13.38 7.90 -20.52
CA ILE A 127 -14.36 8.42 -21.46
C ILE A 127 -14.89 7.24 -22.25
N GLN A 128 -16.19 7.00 -22.14
CA GLN A 128 -16.92 6.02 -22.93
C GLN A 128 -17.56 6.75 -24.10
N HIS A 129 -17.36 6.21 -25.29
CA HIS A 129 -18.00 6.67 -26.51
C HIS A 129 -19.08 5.69 -26.95
N HIS A 130 -20.17 6.24 -27.48
CA HIS A 130 -21.26 5.48 -28.07
C HIS A 130 -21.46 5.91 -29.52
N TYR A 131 -21.53 4.92 -30.41
CA TYR A 131 -21.55 5.10 -31.85
C TYR A 131 -22.75 4.44 -32.50
N SER A 132 -23.23 5.00 -33.62
CA SER A 132 -24.33 4.42 -34.40
C SER A 132 -23.91 3.17 -35.19
N ASP A 133 -22.80 3.26 -35.92
CA ASP A 133 -22.35 2.23 -36.85
C ASP A 133 -20.83 2.29 -37.10
N PRO A 134 -20.04 1.28 -36.68
CA PRO A 134 -18.59 1.24 -36.86
C PRO A 134 -18.17 1.18 -38.34
N ASP A 135 -18.96 0.53 -39.21
CA ASP A 135 -18.59 0.33 -40.62
C ASP A 135 -18.63 1.64 -41.42
N SER A 136 -19.36 2.63 -40.90
CA SER A 136 -19.48 3.96 -41.48
C SER A 136 -18.45 4.96 -40.93
N MET A 137 -17.61 4.55 -39.98
CA MET A 137 -16.58 5.41 -39.39
C MET A 137 -15.33 5.44 -40.25
N GLU A 138 -14.81 6.64 -40.48
CA GLU A 138 -13.50 6.82 -41.11
C GLU A 138 -12.39 6.26 -40.20
N PRO A 139 -11.54 5.33 -40.68
CA PRO A 139 -10.42 4.81 -39.91
C PRO A 139 -9.44 5.91 -39.50
N ILE A 140 -8.81 5.75 -38.33
CA ILE A 140 -7.78 6.70 -37.87
C ILE A 140 -6.43 6.31 -38.48
N ILE A 141 -5.75 7.30 -39.07
CA ILE A 141 -4.44 7.12 -39.71
C ILE A 141 -3.35 7.76 -38.86
N LEU A 142 -2.44 6.94 -38.37
CA LEU A 142 -1.27 7.36 -37.61
C LEU A 142 -0.05 7.45 -38.53
N ASP A 143 0.31 8.68 -38.89
CA ASP A 143 1.55 8.99 -39.59
C ASP A 143 2.75 8.95 -38.64
N VAL A 144 3.72 8.08 -38.95
CA VAL A 144 4.84 7.81 -38.03
C VAL A 144 6.21 7.94 -38.69
N ASN A 145 7.18 8.43 -37.92
CA ASN A 145 8.59 8.49 -38.29
C ASN A 145 9.40 7.64 -37.31
N ALA A 146 10.18 6.69 -37.83
CA ALA A 146 11.06 5.87 -37.04
C ALA A 146 12.20 6.70 -36.44
N VAL A 147 12.50 6.41 -35.17
CA VAL A 147 13.64 6.93 -34.43
C VAL A 147 14.33 5.73 -33.78
N GLU A 148 15.64 5.65 -33.93
CA GLU A 148 16.45 4.57 -33.39
C GLU A 148 17.30 5.11 -32.23
N GLN A 149 17.23 4.44 -31.09
CA GLN A 149 18.05 4.74 -29.90
C GLN A 149 18.69 3.44 -29.41
N GLY A 150 20.00 3.30 -29.67
CA GLY A 150 20.70 2.05 -29.39
C GLY A 150 20.15 0.92 -30.26
N ASN A 151 19.72 -0.18 -29.65
CA ASN A 151 19.08 -1.31 -30.32
C ASN A 151 17.54 -1.21 -30.36
N GLN A 152 16.96 -0.12 -29.85
CA GLN A 152 15.52 0.06 -29.79
C GLN A 152 15.05 0.97 -30.93
N LYS A 153 13.98 0.54 -31.60
CA LYS A 153 13.32 1.32 -32.64
C LYS A 153 11.95 1.76 -32.14
N MET A 154 11.75 3.07 -32.07
CA MET A 154 10.48 3.69 -31.70
C MET A 154 9.97 4.54 -32.85
N TYR A 155 8.71 4.97 -32.77
CA TYR A 155 8.07 5.77 -33.80
C TYR A 155 7.52 7.06 -33.20
N ILE A 156 7.60 8.17 -33.91
CA ILE A 156 7.10 9.48 -33.45
C ILE A 156 6.13 10.03 -34.49
N GLY A 157 5.00 10.54 -34.00
CA GLY A 157 3.97 11.17 -34.82
C GLY A 157 3.17 12.19 -34.03
N HIS A 158 2.08 12.65 -34.63
CA HIS A 158 1.05 13.41 -33.94
C HIS A 158 -0.32 12.98 -34.44
N ALA A 159 -1.31 13.07 -33.57
CA ALA A 159 -2.72 12.87 -33.87
C ALA A 159 -3.52 13.80 -32.96
N THR A 160 -4.77 14.09 -33.32
CA THR A 160 -5.64 14.89 -32.45
C THR A 160 -5.93 14.14 -31.14
N ALA A 161 -6.25 14.89 -30.08
CA ALA A 161 -6.56 14.29 -28.80
C ALA A 161 -7.77 13.36 -28.88
N CYS A 162 -8.81 13.69 -29.67
CA CYS A 162 -9.97 12.84 -29.85
C CYS A 162 -9.68 11.57 -30.66
N GLU A 163 -8.79 11.63 -31.66
CA GLU A 163 -8.32 10.42 -32.36
C GLU A 163 -7.62 9.47 -31.40
N LEU A 164 -6.67 9.98 -30.60
CA LEU A 164 -5.96 9.17 -29.62
C LEU A 164 -6.90 8.61 -28.55
N ASP A 165 -7.83 9.42 -28.04
CA ASP A 165 -8.80 9.00 -27.03
C ASP A 165 -9.70 7.86 -27.54
N ALA A 166 -10.15 7.94 -28.80
CA ALA A 166 -11.05 6.98 -29.42
C ALA A 166 -10.44 5.58 -29.63
N ILE A 167 -9.11 5.47 -29.78
CA ILE A 167 -8.43 4.19 -30.11
C ILE A 167 -7.49 3.68 -29.02
N SER A 168 -7.31 4.42 -27.93
CA SER A 168 -6.38 4.02 -26.87
C SER A 168 -7.06 3.79 -25.52
N MET A 169 -6.70 2.69 -24.86
CA MET A 169 -7.05 2.34 -23.49
C MET A 169 -5.91 2.63 -22.51
N VAL A 170 -6.21 2.62 -21.22
CA VAL A 170 -5.19 2.63 -20.17
C VAL A 170 -5.15 1.25 -19.54
N PRO A 171 -4.02 0.53 -19.50
CA PRO A 171 -3.96 -0.73 -18.78
C PRO A 171 -3.92 -0.47 -17.26
N TRP A 172 -5.07 -0.49 -16.56
CA TRP A 172 -5.16 -0.21 -15.13
C TRP A 172 -5.41 -1.44 -14.26
N ILE A 173 -5.00 -1.34 -13.00
CA ILE A 173 -5.30 -2.34 -11.97
C ILE A 173 -6.64 -2.02 -11.33
N ASP A 174 -7.51 -3.02 -11.24
CA ASP A 174 -8.82 -2.88 -10.61
C ASP A 174 -8.70 -2.25 -9.21
N PRO A 175 -9.25 -1.04 -8.99
CA PRO A 175 -9.14 -0.33 -7.72
C PRO A 175 -9.95 -0.98 -6.58
N SER A 176 -10.87 -1.89 -6.92
CA SER A 176 -11.67 -2.65 -5.96
C SER A 176 -10.96 -3.90 -5.44
N MET A 177 -9.89 -4.34 -6.12
CA MET A 177 -9.14 -5.55 -5.80
C MET A 177 -8.72 -5.55 -4.32
N THR A 178 -9.09 -6.62 -3.62
CA THR A 178 -8.71 -6.79 -2.21
C THR A 178 -7.22 -7.11 -2.08
N SER A 179 -6.65 -6.93 -0.89
CA SER A 179 -5.25 -7.31 -0.65
C SER A 179 -5.04 -8.81 -0.84
N ALA A 180 -6.02 -9.62 -0.46
CA ALA A 180 -6.00 -11.07 -0.66
C ALA A 180 -6.05 -11.45 -2.14
N ASP A 181 -6.97 -10.85 -2.91
CA ASP A 181 -7.09 -11.12 -4.35
C ASP A 181 -5.84 -10.67 -5.11
N PHE A 182 -5.31 -9.51 -4.75
CA PHE A 182 -4.05 -9.01 -5.29
C PHE A 182 -2.91 -9.99 -5.02
N GLY A 183 -2.76 -10.44 -3.77
CA GLY A 183 -1.76 -11.43 -3.37
C GLY A 183 -1.86 -12.73 -4.17
N ARG A 184 -3.08 -13.27 -4.26
CA ARG A 184 -3.38 -14.50 -4.98
C ARG A 184 -3.07 -14.39 -6.47
N LYS A 185 -3.64 -13.38 -7.14
CA LYS A 185 -3.43 -13.17 -8.58
C LYS A 185 -1.95 -12.97 -8.91
N MET A 186 -1.19 -12.28 -8.05
CA MET A 186 0.23 -12.07 -8.24
C MET A 186 1.04 -13.37 -8.12
N LEU A 187 0.76 -14.20 -7.11
CA LEU A 187 1.47 -15.46 -6.88
C LEU A 187 1.13 -16.52 -7.94
N GLU A 188 -0.13 -16.56 -8.37
CA GLU A 188 -0.62 -17.53 -9.35
C GLU A 188 -0.38 -17.09 -10.81
N GLY A 189 0.22 -15.92 -11.03
CA GLY A 189 0.44 -15.37 -12.38
C GLY A 189 -0.85 -15.00 -13.12
N LEU A 190 -1.95 -14.78 -12.40
CA LEU A 190 -3.27 -14.44 -12.95
C LEU A 190 -3.50 -12.94 -13.13
N MET A 191 -2.52 -12.10 -12.77
CA MET A 191 -2.56 -10.67 -13.10
C MET A 191 -2.34 -10.49 -14.58
N SER A 192 -3.37 -10.00 -15.28
CA SER A 192 -3.31 -9.80 -16.73
C SER A 192 -2.26 -8.77 -17.13
N ASN A 193 -1.87 -8.81 -18.41
CA ASN A 193 -0.89 -7.88 -18.98
C ASN A 193 -1.46 -6.46 -19.14
N GLN A 194 -2.75 -6.28 -18.87
CA GLN A 194 -3.45 -4.99 -18.84
C GLN A 194 -3.65 -4.46 -17.42
N GLU A 195 -3.41 -5.25 -16.37
CA GLU A 195 -3.50 -4.77 -14.99
C GLU A 195 -2.11 -4.33 -14.54
N TRP A 196 -1.65 -3.10 -14.84
CA TRP A 196 -0.36 -2.62 -14.29
C TRP A 196 -0.22 -1.11 -14.04
N GLN A 197 -1.06 -0.23 -14.58
CA GLN A 197 -1.10 1.19 -14.19
C GLN A 197 -2.16 1.47 -13.13
N ARG A 198 -2.16 2.71 -12.64
CA ARG A 198 -3.22 3.22 -11.74
C ARG A 198 -4.40 3.72 -12.57
N VAL A 199 -5.59 3.59 -11.98
CA VAL A 199 -6.81 4.22 -12.50
C VAL A 199 -6.59 5.72 -12.69
N VAL A 200 -7.13 6.24 -13.79
CA VAL A 200 -7.15 7.66 -14.11
C VAL A 200 -7.85 8.44 -12.98
N SER A 201 -7.50 9.72 -12.79
CA SER A 201 -8.14 10.56 -11.78
C SER A 201 -9.11 11.50 -12.47
N GLN A 202 -10.42 11.33 -12.24
CA GLN A 202 -11.47 12.18 -12.79
C GLN A 202 -11.21 13.66 -12.51
N LYS A 203 -10.84 14.00 -11.26
CA LYS A 203 -10.49 15.37 -10.85
C LYS A 203 -9.37 15.96 -11.72
N ARG A 204 -8.36 15.15 -12.05
CA ARG A 204 -7.24 15.59 -12.89
C ARG A 204 -7.64 15.71 -14.36
N VAL A 205 -8.49 14.81 -14.86
CA VAL A 205 -9.07 14.90 -16.22
C VAL A 205 -9.85 16.20 -16.38
N LEU A 206 -10.77 16.50 -15.45
CA LEU A 206 -11.56 17.74 -15.48
C LEU A 206 -10.69 18.99 -15.36
N ALA A 207 -9.68 18.99 -14.49
CA ALA A 207 -8.75 20.12 -14.38
C ALA A 207 -7.95 20.36 -15.67
N ILE A 208 -7.53 19.29 -16.37
CA ILE A 208 -6.84 19.40 -17.65
C ILE A 208 -7.81 19.83 -18.76
N ARG A 209 -9.06 19.35 -18.73
CA ARG A 209 -10.11 19.79 -19.66
C ARG A 209 -10.34 21.30 -19.57
N ASP A 210 -10.51 21.81 -18.35
CA ASP A 210 -10.72 23.23 -18.11
C ASP A 210 -9.49 24.05 -18.53
N PHE A 211 -8.28 23.53 -18.28
CA PHE A 211 -7.03 24.10 -18.81
C PHE A 211 -7.02 24.12 -20.35
N ALA A 212 -7.37 23.02 -21.01
CA ALA A 212 -7.35 22.89 -22.48
C ALA A 212 -8.39 23.78 -23.19
N ASN A 213 -9.49 24.11 -22.51
CA ASN A 213 -10.48 25.06 -23.01
C ASN A 213 -9.98 26.52 -22.99
N ALA A 214 -8.97 26.86 -22.19
CA ALA A 214 -8.42 28.21 -22.16
C ALA A 214 -7.63 28.52 -23.45
N GLU A 215 -7.84 29.70 -24.04
CA GLU A 215 -7.30 30.07 -25.36
C GLU A 215 -5.77 30.05 -25.45
N ASP A 216 -5.07 30.34 -24.35
CA ASP A 216 -3.60 30.40 -24.28
C ASP A 216 -2.94 29.12 -23.76
N SER A 217 -3.70 28.03 -23.61
CA SER A 217 -3.18 26.76 -23.13
C SER A 217 -2.74 25.85 -24.27
N TYR A 218 -1.52 25.34 -24.15
CA TYR A 218 -0.88 24.41 -25.11
C TYR A 218 -0.12 23.31 -24.38
N ILE A 219 -0.02 22.14 -24.99
CA ILE A 219 0.80 21.04 -24.49
C ILE A 219 1.59 20.39 -25.64
N PHE A 220 2.91 20.36 -25.49
CA PHE A 220 3.83 19.76 -26.48
C PHE A 220 4.56 18.54 -25.92
N ASN A 221 4.29 18.16 -24.68
CA ASN A 221 4.90 16.98 -24.09
C ASN A 221 4.29 15.72 -24.72
N PRO A 222 5.08 14.84 -25.34
CA PRO A 222 4.54 13.68 -26.02
C PRO A 222 3.83 12.72 -25.06
N VAL A 223 2.83 12.02 -25.57
CA VAL A 223 2.26 10.84 -24.92
C VAL A 223 2.98 9.59 -25.40
N LEU A 224 3.11 8.60 -24.53
CA LEU A 224 3.75 7.33 -24.90
C LEU A 224 2.66 6.30 -25.11
N LEU A 225 2.68 5.66 -26.28
CA LEU A 225 1.71 4.67 -26.72
C LEU A 225 2.42 3.35 -26.99
N TYR A 226 1.70 2.26 -26.79
CA TYR A 226 2.09 0.93 -27.23
C TYR A 226 1.01 0.37 -28.16
N LEU A 227 1.46 -0.35 -29.18
CA LEU A 227 0.62 -1.00 -30.17
C LEU A 227 1.17 -2.38 -30.53
N ASP A 228 0.27 -3.35 -30.56
CA ASP A 228 0.54 -4.68 -31.10
C ASP A 228 0.04 -4.76 -32.55
N LEU A 229 0.95 -4.95 -33.51
CA LEU A 229 0.58 -5.07 -34.93
C LEU A 229 -0.09 -6.40 -35.28
N THR A 230 -0.14 -7.36 -34.35
CA THR A 230 -0.92 -8.59 -34.53
C THR A 230 -2.40 -8.42 -34.20
N ASN A 231 -2.79 -7.24 -33.70
CA ASN A 231 -4.18 -6.91 -33.41
C ASN A 231 -5.01 -6.79 -34.72
N ASP A 232 -6.12 -7.53 -34.81
CA ASP A 232 -6.97 -7.60 -36.01
C ASP A 232 -7.57 -6.25 -36.47
N HIS A 233 -7.62 -5.26 -35.57
CA HIS A 233 -8.19 -3.93 -35.84
C HIS A 233 -7.15 -2.91 -36.31
N VAL A 234 -5.91 -3.35 -36.52
CA VAL A 234 -4.74 -2.52 -36.76
C VAL A 234 -4.04 -2.99 -38.03
N HIS A 235 -3.87 -2.08 -38.98
CA HIS A 235 -3.32 -2.41 -40.30
C HIS A 235 -2.10 -1.53 -40.63
N GLU A 236 -0.97 -2.17 -40.91
CA GLU A 236 0.22 -1.50 -41.44
C GLU A 236 0.01 -1.15 -42.93
N VAL A 237 -0.61 0.00 -43.20
CA VAL A 237 -0.92 0.44 -44.58
C VAL A 237 0.31 1.02 -45.31
N LYS A 238 1.36 1.42 -44.58
CA LYS A 238 2.67 1.74 -45.15
C LYS A 238 3.79 1.23 -44.23
N PRO A 239 4.77 0.50 -44.79
CA PRO A 239 5.85 -0.11 -44.01
C PRO A 239 6.55 0.82 -43.01
N LEU A 240 6.83 0.30 -41.82
CA LEU A 240 7.52 0.98 -40.72
C LEU A 240 9.06 0.98 -40.89
N ASN A 241 9.53 1.43 -42.06
CA ASN A 241 10.95 1.47 -42.47
C ASN A 241 11.48 2.91 -42.66
N GLY A 242 11.16 3.79 -41.70
CA GLY A 242 11.45 5.22 -41.79
C GLY A 242 10.15 5.98 -41.61
N LYS A 243 9.51 6.39 -42.71
CA LYS A 243 8.16 6.98 -42.67
C LYS A 243 7.10 5.91 -42.92
N GLY A 244 6.32 5.57 -41.90
CA GLY A 244 5.25 4.57 -41.98
C GLY A 244 3.87 5.18 -41.81
N LYS A 245 2.85 4.34 -41.98
CA LYS A 245 1.45 4.67 -41.71
C LYS A 245 0.76 3.44 -41.13
N ILE A 246 0.06 3.66 -40.02
CA ILE A 246 -0.75 2.65 -39.36
C ILE A 246 -2.20 3.11 -39.45
N GLN A 247 -3.11 2.21 -39.80
CA GLN A 247 -4.54 2.45 -39.82
C GLN A 247 -5.18 1.67 -38.67
N VAL A 248 -6.10 2.30 -37.95
CA VAL A 248 -6.92 1.65 -36.93
C VAL A 248 -8.38 1.80 -37.34
N ASP A 249 -9.06 0.67 -37.54
CA ASP A 249 -10.49 0.65 -37.83
C ASP A 249 -11.31 0.50 -36.53
N PHE A 250 -12.63 0.69 -36.62
CA PHE A 250 -13.53 0.67 -35.46
C PHE A 250 -14.22 -0.68 -35.25
N SER A 251 -13.73 -1.77 -35.87
CA SER A 251 -14.31 -3.11 -35.68
C SER A 251 -14.06 -3.70 -34.28
N PHE A 252 -13.24 -3.04 -33.45
CA PHE A 252 -13.05 -3.36 -32.02
C PHE A 252 -14.24 -2.95 -31.13
N LEU A 253 -15.15 -2.11 -31.64
CA LEU A 253 -16.31 -1.68 -30.86
C LEU A 253 -17.23 -2.86 -30.54
N SER A 254 -17.79 -2.85 -29.34
CA SER A 254 -18.73 -3.88 -28.89
C SER A 254 -20.18 -3.46 -29.18
N LYS A 255 -20.94 -4.37 -29.82
CA LYS A 255 -22.35 -4.14 -30.15
C LYS A 255 -23.22 -4.08 -28.90
N ARG A 256 -24.13 -3.12 -28.86
CA ARG A 256 -25.22 -2.95 -27.89
C ARG A 256 -26.58 -2.89 -28.57
N SER A 257 -27.65 -2.82 -27.77
CA SER A 257 -29.02 -2.74 -28.27
C SER A 257 -29.31 -1.45 -29.04
N ASP A 258 -28.61 -0.35 -28.71
CA ASP A 258 -28.82 1.00 -29.23
C ASP A 258 -27.61 1.57 -29.99
N GLY A 259 -26.60 0.76 -30.28
CA GLY A 259 -25.41 1.17 -31.01
C GLY A 259 -24.18 0.32 -30.70
N TRP A 260 -23.02 0.97 -30.62
CA TRP A 260 -21.71 0.36 -30.43
C TRP A 260 -20.87 1.16 -29.45
N THR A 261 -20.06 0.51 -28.62
CA THR A 261 -19.25 1.20 -27.60
C THR A 261 -17.83 0.66 -27.50
N ASP A 262 -16.92 1.50 -27.03
CA ASP A 262 -15.51 1.20 -26.78
C ASP A 262 -15.25 0.64 -25.38
N TYR A 263 -16.24 0.70 -24.48
CA TYR A 263 -16.11 0.23 -23.11
C TYR A 263 -17.34 -0.55 -22.65
N VAL A 264 -17.11 -1.79 -22.21
CA VAL A 264 -18.13 -2.67 -21.63
C VAL A 264 -17.84 -2.81 -20.13
N PRO A 265 -18.62 -2.17 -19.24
CA PRO A 265 -18.34 -2.17 -17.80
C PRO A 265 -18.48 -3.55 -17.14
N LYS A 266 -19.40 -4.43 -17.56
CA LYS A 266 -19.59 -5.76 -16.89
C LYS A 266 -20.09 -6.86 -17.82
N PRO A 267 -19.80 -8.15 -17.54
CA PRO A 267 -19.24 -8.74 -16.29
C PRO A 267 -17.72 -8.57 -16.09
N LYS A 268 -17.01 -8.02 -17.08
CA LYS A 268 -15.64 -7.51 -16.91
C LYS A 268 -15.58 -6.12 -17.49
N ASN A 269 -15.02 -5.16 -16.74
CA ASN A 269 -14.68 -3.83 -17.26
C ASN A 269 -13.69 -4.02 -18.41
N THR A 270 -14.18 -4.00 -19.64
CA THR A 270 -13.43 -4.31 -20.85
C THR A 270 -13.40 -3.06 -21.70
N ASP A 271 -12.24 -2.40 -21.73
CA ASP A 271 -11.92 -1.38 -22.71
C ASP A 271 -11.41 -2.10 -23.96
N THR A 272 -12.09 -1.95 -25.09
CA THR A 272 -11.78 -2.71 -26.31
C THR A 272 -10.82 -1.98 -27.24
N ARG A 273 -10.40 -0.77 -26.87
CA ARG A 273 -9.50 0.05 -27.68
C ARG A 273 -8.13 -0.60 -27.88
N PRO A 274 -7.60 -0.66 -29.11
CA PRO A 274 -6.43 -1.48 -29.44
C PRO A 274 -5.08 -0.93 -28.96
N LEU A 275 -4.96 0.38 -28.74
CA LEU A 275 -3.69 1.00 -28.29
C LEU A 275 -3.64 1.10 -26.77
N TRP A 276 -2.44 1.00 -26.18
CA TRP A 276 -2.26 1.29 -24.75
C TRP A 276 -1.60 2.65 -24.56
N ILE A 277 -2.17 3.48 -23.71
CA ILE A 277 -1.50 4.68 -23.20
C ILE A 277 -0.54 4.24 -22.11
N ILE A 278 0.76 4.35 -22.36
CA ILE A 278 1.83 4.03 -21.41
C ILE A 278 2.10 5.23 -20.51
N ASP A 279 2.22 6.43 -21.08
CA ASP A 279 2.33 7.68 -20.32
C ASP A 279 1.46 8.78 -20.95
N GLY A 280 0.93 9.66 -20.10
CA GLY A 280 0.09 10.77 -20.53
C GLY A 280 -1.41 10.47 -20.51
N GLN A 281 -1.86 9.46 -19.75
CA GLN A 281 -3.27 9.10 -19.62
C GLN A 281 -4.18 10.31 -19.31
N HIS A 282 -3.82 11.16 -18.34
CA HIS A 282 -4.63 12.34 -18.02
C HIS A 282 -4.57 13.43 -19.11
N ARG A 283 -3.52 13.45 -19.93
CA ARG A 283 -3.39 14.39 -21.05
C ARG A 283 -4.33 14.02 -22.18
N VAL A 284 -4.29 12.75 -22.63
CA VAL A 284 -5.19 12.23 -23.68
C VAL A 284 -6.65 12.41 -23.24
N ARG A 285 -7.03 11.90 -22.06
CA ARG A 285 -8.41 12.02 -21.56
C ARG A 285 -8.84 13.47 -21.31
N GLY A 286 -7.96 14.28 -20.72
CA GLY A 286 -8.29 15.67 -20.39
C GLY A 286 -8.50 16.54 -21.62
N PHE A 287 -7.63 16.43 -22.63
CA PHE A 287 -7.81 17.13 -23.91
C PHE A 287 -8.96 16.53 -24.72
N GLY A 288 -9.10 15.21 -24.77
CA GLY A 288 -10.21 14.53 -25.44
C GLY A 288 -11.59 14.93 -24.89
N ALA A 289 -11.68 15.26 -23.60
CA ALA A 289 -12.91 15.76 -22.97
C ALA A 289 -13.21 17.25 -23.20
N SER A 290 -12.32 18.00 -23.85
CA SER A 290 -12.42 19.45 -24.05
C SER A 290 -12.88 19.75 -25.47
N GLU A 291 -13.83 20.68 -25.64
CA GLU A 291 -14.30 21.12 -26.97
C GLU A 291 -13.15 21.61 -27.85
N ARG A 292 -12.31 22.51 -27.31
CA ARG A 292 -11.12 23.03 -28.01
C ARG A 292 -10.01 21.97 -28.06
N GLY A 293 -9.74 21.32 -26.94
CA GLY A 293 -8.63 20.39 -26.74
C GLY A 293 -8.73 19.12 -27.59
N ALA A 294 -9.95 18.62 -27.84
CA ALA A 294 -10.21 17.41 -28.61
C ALA A 294 -9.57 17.47 -30.00
N HIS A 295 -9.61 18.64 -30.63
CA HIS A 295 -9.09 18.86 -31.97
C HIS A 295 -7.61 19.29 -32.00
N MET A 296 -6.94 19.37 -30.85
CA MET A 296 -5.53 19.73 -30.80
C MET A 296 -4.61 18.57 -31.13
N PRO A 297 -3.58 18.77 -31.97
CA PRO A 297 -2.58 17.76 -32.21
C PRO A 297 -1.75 17.52 -30.95
N LEU A 298 -1.74 16.28 -30.48
CA LEU A 298 -0.85 15.79 -29.44
C LEU A 298 0.31 15.03 -30.08
N PRO A 299 1.58 15.39 -29.79
CA PRO A 299 2.70 14.57 -30.19
C PRO A 299 2.66 13.24 -29.43
N TYR A 300 3.05 12.14 -30.08
CA TYR A 300 3.17 10.85 -29.44
C TYR A 300 4.47 10.13 -29.83
N VAL A 301 4.93 9.28 -28.92
CA VAL A 301 5.93 8.24 -29.18
C VAL A 301 5.20 6.90 -29.14
N LEU A 302 5.43 6.04 -30.13
CA LEU A 302 4.77 4.76 -30.31
C LEU A 302 5.81 3.65 -30.27
N ILE A 303 5.62 2.73 -29.32
CA ILE A 303 6.32 1.45 -29.23
C ILE A 303 5.45 0.42 -29.95
N VAL A 304 6.05 -0.41 -30.79
CA VAL A 304 5.34 -1.36 -31.63
C VAL A 304 5.92 -2.75 -31.45
N SER A 305 5.06 -3.75 -31.26
CA SER A 305 5.40 -5.17 -31.37
C SER A 305 4.84 -5.80 -32.64
N ARG A 306 5.44 -6.90 -33.06
CA ARG A 306 5.18 -7.62 -34.31
C ARG A 306 5.04 -9.11 -34.07
N ASP A 307 4.49 -9.80 -35.08
CA ASP A 307 4.47 -11.25 -35.11
C ASP A 307 5.90 -11.82 -35.02
N GLY A 308 6.10 -12.72 -34.06
CA GLY A 308 7.41 -13.29 -33.71
C GLY A 308 8.22 -12.52 -32.65
N ASP A 309 7.78 -11.35 -32.20
CA ASP A 309 8.37 -10.71 -31.02
C ASP A 309 8.00 -11.50 -29.75
N ASP A 310 8.92 -11.58 -28.79
CA ASP A 310 8.63 -12.20 -27.49
C ASP A 310 7.69 -11.27 -26.70
N PRO A 311 6.45 -11.71 -26.37
CA PRO A 311 5.49 -10.89 -25.62
C PRO A 311 6.03 -10.47 -24.25
N VAL A 312 6.79 -11.34 -23.60
CA VAL A 312 7.36 -11.09 -22.26
C VAL A 312 8.42 -9.99 -22.33
N GLU A 313 9.30 -10.03 -23.33
CA GLU A 313 10.32 -8.99 -23.51
C GLU A 313 9.71 -7.65 -23.93
N THR A 314 8.67 -7.68 -24.76
CA THR A 314 7.92 -6.48 -25.15
C THR A 314 7.28 -5.82 -23.94
N GLU A 315 6.60 -6.57 -23.08
CA GLU A 315 5.98 -6.05 -21.87
C GLU A 315 7.00 -5.52 -20.87
N ARG A 316 8.12 -6.22 -20.70
CA ARG A 316 9.24 -5.76 -19.87
C ARG A 316 9.80 -4.44 -20.39
N LEU A 317 9.96 -4.29 -21.71
CA LEU A 317 10.41 -3.04 -22.32
C LEU A 317 9.42 -1.90 -22.04
N VAL A 318 8.13 -2.13 -22.29
CA VAL A 318 7.06 -1.14 -22.07
C VAL A 318 7.02 -0.69 -20.60
N ALA A 319 7.05 -1.64 -19.67
CA ALA A 319 7.05 -1.37 -18.24
C ALA A 319 8.33 -0.68 -17.76
N LYS A 320 9.48 -1.04 -18.32
CA LYS A 320 10.75 -0.39 -18.04
C LYS A 320 10.72 1.07 -18.48
N VAL A 321 10.32 1.35 -19.72
CA VAL A 321 10.19 2.70 -20.24
C VAL A 321 9.21 3.52 -19.39
N PHE A 322 8.05 2.95 -19.05
CA PHE A 322 7.08 3.59 -18.14
C PHE A 322 7.70 3.97 -16.81
N THR A 323 8.41 3.03 -16.18
CA THR A 323 9.01 3.24 -14.86
C THR A 323 10.14 4.28 -14.94
N GLU A 324 11.01 4.23 -15.95
CA GLU A 324 12.12 5.17 -16.13
C GLU A 324 11.62 6.61 -16.31
N ILE A 325 10.64 6.83 -17.19
CA ILE A 325 10.04 8.18 -17.42
C ILE A 325 9.45 8.74 -16.12
N ASN A 326 8.73 7.91 -15.38
CA ASN A 326 8.02 8.34 -14.18
C ASN A 326 8.93 8.50 -12.95
N THR A 327 10.09 7.84 -12.90
CA THR A 327 11.07 8.09 -11.83
C THR A 327 11.69 9.49 -11.87
N MET A 328 11.69 10.15 -13.04
CA MET A 328 12.32 11.46 -13.24
C MET A 328 11.35 12.66 -13.15
N SER A 329 10.03 12.44 -13.23
CA SER A 329 9.06 13.52 -13.51
C SER A 329 8.07 13.84 -12.38
N VAL A 330 7.59 12.85 -11.62
CA VAL A 330 6.96 12.95 -10.30
C VAL A 330 6.99 11.51 -9.78
N PRO A 331 7.58 11.21 -8.61
CA PRO A 331 7.75 9.82 -8.19
C PRO A 331 6.40 9.09 -8.11
N ILE A 332 6.28 7.98 -8.82
CA ILE A 332 5.22 6.99 -8.59
C ILE A 332 5.25 6.61 -7.10
N ASP A 333 4.10 6.42 -6.46
CA ASP A 333 4.12 6.02 -5.05
C ASP A 333 4.73 4.62 -4.87
N ASP A 334 5.50 4.48 -3.80
CA ASP A 334 6.47 3.40 -3.60
C ASP A 334 5.85 2.00 -3.72
N LEU A 335 4.60 1.82 -3.30
CA LEU A 335 3.93 0.52 -3.34
C LEU A 335 3.73 0.05 -4.78
N HIS A 336 3.40 0.98 -5.67
CA HIS A 336 3.25 0.70 -7.10
C HIS A 336 4.60 0.48 -7.77
N GLN A 337 5.67 1.19 -7.34
CA GLN A 337 7.02 0.91 -7.83
C GLN A 337 7.47 -0.52 -7.49
N ILE A 338 7.24 -0.96 -6.24
CA ILE A 338 7.56 -2.34 -5.82
C ILE A 338 6.81 -3.36 -6.68
N TYR A 339 5.51 -3.13 -6.86
CA TYR A 339 4.65 -3.98 -7.68
C TYR A 339 5.16 -4.10 -9.12
N LEU A 340 5.44 -2.97 -9.80
CA LEU A 340 5.95 -2.97 -11.17
C LEU A 340 7.28 -3.71 -11.28
N ARG A 341 8.21 -3.41 -10.35
CA ARG A 341 9.52 -4.08 -10.33
C ARG A 341 9.40 -5.58 -10.15
N TYR A 342 8.52 -6.02 -9.25
CA TYR A 342 8.28 -7.43 -9.00
C TYR A 342 7.64 -8.12 -10.22
N LYS A 343 6.55 -7.55 -10.77
CA LYS A 343 5.80 -8.10 -11.91
C LYS A 343 6.67 -8.25 -13.14
N PHE A 344 7.44 -7.22 -13.47
CA PHE A 344 8.26 -7.18 -14.69
C PHE A 344 9.71 -7.61 -14.50
N GLY A 345 10.09 -8.09 -13.31
CA GLY A 345 11.44 -8.57 -13.05
C GLY A 345 12.52 -7.49 -13.26
N MET A 346 12.27 -6.27 -12.80
CA MET A 346 13.14 -5.14 -13.11
C MET A 346 14.44 -5.15 -12.29
N LYS A 347 15.56 -4.89 -12.97
CA LYS A 347 16.85 -4.65 -12.31
C LYS A 347 16.87 -3.30 -11.60
N GLY A 348 17.30 -3.30 -10.35
CA GLY A 348 17.42 -2.11 -9.53
C GLY A 348 18.78 -1.40 -9.69
N SER A 349 18.83 -0.12 -9.32
CA SER A 349 20.11 0.60 -9.17
C SER A 349 20.85 0.21 -7.88
N SER A 350 20.16 -0.47 -6.97
CA SER A 350 20.70 -0.98 -5.71
C SER A 350 20.01 -2.29 -5.32
N ARG A 351 20.64 -3.05 -4.42
CA ARG A 351 20.10 -4.32 -3.88
C ARG A 351 18.72 -4.19 -3.23
N THR A 352 18.37 -3.04 -2.65
CA THR A 352 17.04 -2.83 -2.03
C THR A 352 15.94 -2.56 -3.04
N THR A 353 16.32 -2.39 -4.31
CA THR A 353 15.44 -2.02 -5.42
C THR A 353 15.45 -3.04 -6.55
N ASP A 354 16.21 -4.12 -6.41
CA ASP A 354 16.41 -5.14 -7.45
C ASP A 354 15.38 -6.27 -7.30
N TYR A 355 14.67 -6.55 -8.40
CA TYR A 355 13.67 -7.61 -8.52
C TYR A 355 13.94 -8.48 -9.77
N SER A 356 15.15 -8.42 -10.33
CA SER A 356 15.53 -9.13 -11.56
C SER A 356 15.54 -10.65 -11.44
N TRP A 357 15.40 -11.31 -12.59
CA TRP A 357 15.60 -12.75 -12.77
C TRP A 357 16.95 -13.00 -13.46
N ASP A 358 17.51 -14.18 -13.26
CA ASP A 358 18.64 -14.69 -14.01
C ASP A 358 18.19 -15.38 -15.33
N GLU A 359 19.15 -15.95 -16.05
CA GLU A 359 18.92 -16.64 -17.32
C GLU A 359 18.08 -17.93 -17.20
N ASN A 360 17.97 -18.49 -16.00
CA ASN A 360 17.19 -19.70 -15.72
C ASN A 360 15.77 -19.36 -15.23
N GLY A 361 15.43 -18.07 -15.11
CA GLY A 361 14.15 -17.63 -14.57
C GLY A 361 14.10 -17.63 -13.04
N GLU A 362 15.24 -17.76 -12.37
CA GLU A 362 15.34 -17.72 -10.91
C GLU A 362 15.74 -16.32 -10.43
N PRO A 363 15.40 -15.91 -9.19
CA PRO A 363 15.85 -14.63 -8.66
C PRO A 363 17.38 -14.56 -8.69
N THR A 364 17.96 -13.40 -8.96
CA THR A 364 19.41 -13.22 -8.78
C THR A 364 19.76 -13.17 -7.29
N ALA A 365 21.02 -13.39 -6.92
CA ALA A 365 21.45 -13.27 -5.52
C ALA A 365 21.17 -11.88 -4.92
N ASP A 366 21.25 -10.82 -5.73
CA ASP A 366 20.96 -9.45 -5.30
C ASP A 366 19.45 -9.16 -5.22
N SER A 367 18.62 -9.81 -6.05
CA SER A 367 17.17 -9.59 -6.08
C SER A 367 16.38 -10.52 -5.16
N ARG A 368 16.87 -11.74 -4.90
CA ARG A 368 16.22 -12.77 -4.08
C ARG A 368 15.66 -12.21 -2.77
N PRO A 369 16.40 -11.42 -1.97
CA PRO A 369 15.86 -11.00 -0.68
C PRO A 369 14.67 -10.05 -0.80
N GLN A 370 14.56 -9.27 -1.87
CA GLN A 370 13.42 -8.37 -2.08
C GLN A 370 12.23 -9.14 -2.66
N ARG A 371 12.48 -10.06 -3.61
CA ARG A 371 11.45 -10.93 -4.20
C ARG A 371 10.79 -11.82 -3.14
N ARG A 372 11.58 -12.57 -2.37
CA ARG A 372 11.06 -13.46 -1.31
C ARG A 372 10.34 -12.71 -0.20
N ALA A 373 10.82 -11.53 0.17
CA ALA A 373 10.13 -10.69 1.15
C ALA A 373 8.76 -10.21 0.67
N TYR A 374 8.65 -9.85 -0.63
CA TYR A 374 7.38 -9.44 -1.23
C TYR A 374 6.45 -10.64 -1.43
N GLU A 375 6.94 -11.77 -1.91
CA GLU A 375 6.21 -13.04 -2.04
C GLU A 375 5.65 -13.52 -0.70
N LEU A 376 6.45 -13.44 0.37
CA LEU A 376 6.01 -13.74 1.73
C LEU A 376 4.83 -12.84 2.15
N ALA A 377 4.86 -11.55 1.79
CA ALA A 377 3.74 -10.64 2.03
C ALA A 377 2.49 -11.07 1.27
N LEU A 378 2.64 -11.36 -0.04
CA LEU A 378 1.54 -11.80 -0.90
C LEU A 378 0.91 -13.07 -0.34
N HIS A 379 1.74 -14.05 0.05
CA HIS A 379 1.32 -15.33 0.61
C HIS A 379 0.54 -15.15 1.91
N MET A 380 1.06 -14.33 2.83
CA MET A 380 0.39 -14.04 4.10
C MET A 380 -0.92 -13.26 3.90
N ALA A 381 -1.04 -12.44 2.86
CA ALA A 381 -2.27 -11.70 2.59
C ALA A 381 -3.34 -12.52 1.85
N SER A 382 -2.94 -13.48 1.02
CA SER A 382 -3.85 -14.24 0.15
C SER A 382 -4.33 -15.56 0.73
N THR A 383 -3.57 -16.17 1.65
CA THR A 383 -3.94 -17.44 2.27
C THR A 383 -5.14 -17.23 3.20
N ARG A 384 -6.29 -17.85 2.91
CA ARG A 384 -7.57 -17.65 3.62
C ARG A 384 -7.46 -17.83 5.13
N ASP A 385 -6.70 -18.84 5.54
CA ASP A 385 -6.40 -19.15 6.93
C ASP A 385 -5.14 -18.44 7.42
N SER A 386 -4.76 -17.30 6.88
CA SER A 386 -3.66 -16.51 7.42
C SER A 386 -4.16 -15.55 8.50
N PRO A 387 -3.45 -15.39 9.63
CA PRO A 387 -3.68 -14.30 10.58
C PRO A 387 -3.49 -12.90 9.98
N LEU A 388 -2.94 -12.81 8.76
CA LEU A 388 -2.74 -11.57 8.00
C LEU A 388 -3.59 -11.51 6.73
N TYR A 389 -4.58 -12.39 6.58
CA TYR A 389 -5.44 -12.43 5.41
C TYR A 389 -6.07 -11.05 5.15
N ASN A 390 -5.86 -10.54 3.94
CA ASN A 390 -6.33 -9.23 3.49
C ASN A 390 -5.82 -8.01 4.31
N MET A 391 -4.75 -8.14 5.10
CA MET A 391 -4.30 -7.09 6.04
C MET A 391 -3.05 -6.30 5.60
N ILE A 392 -2.51 -6.56 4.41
CA ILE A 392 -1.30 -5.91 3.88
C ILE A 392 -1.65 -4.98 2.71
N GLU A 393 -1.28 -3.71 2.78
CA GLU A 393 -1.53 -2.75 1.71
C GLU A 393 -0.48 -2.88 0.60
N PHE A 394 -0.85 -3.40 -0.58
CA PHE A 394 0.02 -3.50 -1.75
C PHE A 394 -0.09 -2.32 -2.72
N GLN A 395 -1.20 -1.57 -2.65
CA GLN A 395 -1.50 -0.49 -3.58
C GLN A 395 -2.28 0.62 -2.90
N ARG A 396 -2.11 1.84 -3.43
CA ARG A 396 -2.91 3.01 -3.08
C ARG A 396 -3.65 3.53 -4.31
N PRO A 397 -4.94 3.19 -4.46
CA PRO A 397 -5.76 3.72 -5.53
C PRO A 397 -5.83 5.25 -5.46
N ALA A 398 -5.78 5.93 -6.61
CA ALA A 398 -5.77 7.40 -6.69
C ALA A 398 -7.00 8.05 -6.02
N ASN A 399 -8.14 7.35 -6.00
CA ASN A 399 -9.39 7.84 -5.45
C ASN A 399 -9.54 7.58 -3.94
N ARG A 400 -8.64 6.81 -3.32
CA ARG A 400 -8.67 6.55 -1.87
C ARG A 400 -7.76 7.53 -1.13
N VAL A 401 -8.39 8.56 -0.54
CA VAL A 401 -7.71 9.56 0.31
C VAL A 401 -7.18 8.95 1.61
N ARG A 402 -7.84 7.90 2.13
CA ARG A 402 -7.47 7.25 3.38
C ARG A 402 -7.22 5.76 3.17
N ARG A 403 -6.13 5.29 3.78
CA ARG A 403 -5.80 3.87 3.90
C ARG A 403 -6.91 3.13 4.65
N ALA A 404 -7.28 1.94 4.18
CA ALA A 404 -8.29 1.13 4.85
C ALA A 404 -7.83 0.73 6.27
N HIS A 405 -8.76 0.81 7.24
CA HIS A 405 -8.44 0.64 8.66
C HIS A 405 -7.94 -0.76 9.04
N HIS A 406 -8.36 -1.78 8.29
CA HIS A 406 -7.97 -3.17 8.54
C HIS A 406 -6.53 -3.49 8.16
N TYR A 407 -5.86 -2.63 7.39
CA TYR A 407 -4.45 -2.84 7.08
C TYR A 407 -3.57 -2.62 8.31
N VAL A 408 -2.65 -3.55 8.52
CA VAL A 408 -1.66 -3.51 9.62
C VAL A 408 -0.30 -3.02 9.14
N VAL A 409 0.02 -3.20 7.87
CA VAL A 409 1.30 -2.78 7.26
C VAL A 409 1.15 -2.54 5.77
N ASN A 410 2.04 -1.74 5.16
CA ASN A 410 2.12 -1.61 3.70
C ASN A 410 3.33 -2.40 3.18
N SER A 411 3.30 -2.79 1.91
CA SER A 411 4.32 -3.65 1.32
C SER A 411 5.73 -3.04 1.36
N LYS A 412 5.87 -1.71 1.30
CA LYS A 412 7.17 -1.03 1.47
C LYS A 412 7.76 -1.29 2.85
N ASN A 413 7.00 -0.99 3.91
CA ASN A 413 7.45 -1.20 5.29
C ASN A 413 7.69 -2.70 5.56
N TRP A 414 6.85 -3.57 5.01
CA TRP A 414 7.04 -5.01 5.08
C TRP A 414 8.37 -5.45 4.48
N VAL A 415 8.62 -5.16 3.19
CA VAL A 415 9.83 -5.59 2.47
C VAL A 415 11.08 -5.01 3.13
N ASN A 416 11.04 -3.77 3.60
CA ASN A 416 12.14 -3.16 4.34
C ASN A 416 12.46 -3.95 5.63
N SER A 417 11.44 -4.42 6.34
CA SER A 417 11.62 -5.19 7.58
C SER A 417 12.02 -6.64 7.32
N THR A 418 11.47 -7.31 6.30
CA THR A 418 11.59 -8.76 6.12
C THR A 418 12.65 -9.19 5.11
N SER A 419 13.09 -8.33 4.18
CA SER A 419 14.16 -8.69 3.22
C SER A 419 15.49 -9.04 3.89
N LYS A 420 15.74 -8.55 5.12
CA LYS A 420 16.93 -8.92 5.89
C LYS A 420 16.96 -10.40 6.27
N TYR A 421 15.82 -11.08 6.38
CA TYR A 421 15.75 -12.51 6.70
C TYR A 421 16.43 -13.34 5.62
N PHE A 422 16.19 -12.98 4.36
CA PHE A 422 16.70 -13.66 3.18
C PHE A 422 18.09 -13.20 2.75
N ARG A 423 18.52 -12.02 3.20
CA ARG A 423 19.83 -11.47 2.86
C ARG A 423 20.94 -12.09 3.71
N ASN A 424 20.86 -11.87 5.02
CA ASN A 424 21.88 -12.29 5.99
C ASN A 424 21.25 -12.85 7.28
N GLY A 425 20.00 -13.29 7.22
CA GLY A 425 19.23 -13.72 8.38
C GLY A 425 18.93 -15.23 8.37
N ILE A 426 17.85 -15.59 9.06
CA ILE A 426 17.36 -16.95 9.26
C ILE A 426 16.98 -17.71 7.97
N TYR A 427 16.92 -17.01 6.84
CA TYR A 427 16.58 -17.50 5.49
C TYR A 427 17.64 -17.13 4.44
N SER A 428 18.88 -16.92 4.88
CA SER A 428 20.01 -16.60 3.99
C SER A 428 20.35 -17.75 3.04
N ASP A 429 20.11 -19.00 3.44
CA ASP A 429 20.26 -20.18 2.57
C ASP A 429 19.15 -20.26 1.53
N TRP A 430 19.47 -20.70 0.30
CA TRP A 430 18.49 -20.85 -0.78
C TRP A 430 17.45 -21.93 -0.51
N ALA A 431 17.84 -23.01 0.17
CA ALA A 431 16.95 -24.09 0.57
C ALA A 431 15.86 -23.61 1.54
N SER A 432 15.99 -22.41 2.12
CA SER A 432 14.92 -21.84 2.94
C SER A 432 13.68 -21.45 2.16
N ASP A 433 13.78 -21.27 0.84
CA ASP A 433 12.63 -20.91 0.00
C ASP A 433 11.52 -21.97 0.09
N ASP A 434 11.87 -23.23 0.34
CA ASP A 434 10.94 -24.35 0.47
C ASP A 434 10.08 -24.30 1.74
N TYR A 435 10.55 -23.64 2.81
CA TYR A 435 9.89 -23.68 4.12
C TYR A 435 9.60 -22.32 4.75
N ALA A 436 10.18 -21.21 4.25
CA ALA A 436 10.07 -19.89 4.86
C ALA A 436 8.62 -19.40 4.99
N ASN A 437 7.79 -19.63 3.98
CA ASN A 437 6.37 -19.25 3.99
C ASN A 437 5.59 -20.00 5.08
N VAL A 438 5.78 -21.32 5.17
CA VAL A 438 5.10 -22.18 6.15
C VAL A 438 5.52 -21.82 7.58
N GLU A 439 6.81 -21.62 7.82
CA GLU A 439 7.30 -21.30 9.15
C GLU A 439 6.87 -19.90 9.62
N PHE A 440 6.89 -18.91 8.73
CA PHE A 440 6.42 -17.56 9.06
C PHE A 440 4.91 -17.56 9.35
N PHE A 441 4.15 -18.33 8.57
CA PHE A 441 2.74 -18.58 8.82
C PHE A 441 2.52 -19.22 10.20
N ASN A 442 3.31 -20.24 10.54
CA ASN A 442 3.23 -20.94 11.83
C ASN A 442 3.47 -20.00 13.01
N PHE A 443 4.44 -19.09 12.90
CA PHE A 443 4.68 -18.07 13.93
C PHE A 443 3.47 -17.16 14.15
N PHE A 444 2.90 -16.60 13.08
CA PHE A 444 1.73 -15.71 13.23
C PHE A 444 0.50 -16.46 13.75
N ARG A 445 0.33 -17.74 13.37
CA ARG A 445 -0.75 -18.57 13.90
C ARG A 445 -0.56 -18.90 15.37
N ALA A 446 0.65 -19.21 15.79
CA ALA A 446 0.98 -19.38 17.21
C ALA A 446 0.72 -18.10 18.00
N PHE A 447 1.15 -16.95 17.47
CA PHE A 447 0.94 -15.64 18.10
C PHE A 447 -0.55 -15.33 18.29
N GLU A 448 -1.37 -15.51 17.24
CA GLU A 448 -2.82 -15.32 17.32
C GLU A 448 -3.46 -16.20 18.40
N ARG A 449 -3.10 -17.49 18.45
CA ARG A 449 -3.62 -18.45 19.43
C ARG A 449 -3.20 -18.10 20.85
N VAL A 450 -1.91 -17.88 21.09
CA VAL A 450 -1.39 -17.55 22.43
C VAL A 450 -2.07 -16.30 23.00
N CYS A 451 -2.21 -15.25 22.21
CA CYS A 451 -2.80 -14.00 22.70
C CYS A 451 -4.34 -14.05 22.79
N SER A 452 -5.00 -14.93 22.04
CA SER A 452 -6.48 -14.98 22.00
C SER A 452 -7.10 -16.10 22.84
N ASN A 453 -6.32 -17.08 23.29
CA ASN A 453 -6.81 -18.24 24.06
C ASN A 453 -6.99 -17.99 25.57
N HIS A 454 -6.70 -16.79 26.06
CA HIS A 454 -6.95 -16.44 27.46
C HIS A 454 -8.44 -16.11 27.70
N ASP A 455 -8.97 -16.44 28.87
CA ASP A 455 -10.32 -16.08 29.29
C ASP A 455 -10.44 -14.56 29.52
N TRP A 456 -10.70 -13.83 28.44
CA TRP A 456 -10.90 -12.38 28.46
C TRP A 456 -12.34 -12.03 28.85
N MET A 457 -12.52 -11.07 29.76
CA MET A 457 -13.87 -10.66 30.22
C MET A 457 -14.80 -10.16 29.09
N ASP A 458 -14.22 -9.64 28.00
CA ASP A 458 -14.96 -9.13 26.85
C ASP A 458 -15.25 -10.20 25.78
N ASN A 459 -14.73 -11.43 25.96
CA ASN A 459 -14.79 -12.53 24.97
C ASN A 459 -14.29 -12.13 23.56
N LEU A 460 -13.41 -11.12 23.47
CA LEU A 460 -12.85 -10.68 22.19
C LEU A 460 -11.41 -11.21 21.99
N PRO A 461 -11.04 -11.60 20.77
CA PRO A 461 -9.68 -12.08 20.52
C PRO A 461 -8.69 -10.91 20.54
N ARG A 462 -7.47 -11.14 21.03
CA ARG A 462 -6.40 -10.12 21.06
C ARG A 462 -5.60 -10.03 19.76
N TRP A 463 -5.98 -10.83 18.78
CA TRP A 463 -5.65 -10.67 17.37
C TRP A 463 -6.91 -10.95 16.55
N GLU A 464 -7.29 -10.05 15.64
CA GLU A 464 -8.55 -10.18 14.89
C GLU A 464 -8.34 -9.87 13.40
N VAL A 465 -8.50 -10.89 12.55
CA VAL A 465 -8.35 -10.75 11.09
C VAL A 465 -9.38 -9.77 10.54
N GLY A 466 -8.93 -8.80 9.73
CA GLY A 466 -9.83 -7.81 9.12
C GLY A 466 -10.40 -6.75 10.08
N ALA A 467 -9.96 -6.72 11.35
CA ALA A 467 -10.43 -5.78 12.35
C ALA A 467 -10.27 -4.32 11.90
N THR A 468 -11.34 -3.54 12.02
CA THR A 468 -11.38 -2.15 11.54
C THR A 468 -11.26 -1.14 12.69
N LYS A 469 -12.38 -0.80 13.33
CA LYS A 469 -12.43 0.09 14.50
C LYS A 469 -12.07 -0.70 15.75
N LYS A 470 -11.36 -0.08 16.70
CA LYS A 470 -10.94 -0.69 17.98
C LYS A 470 -10.18 -2.01 17.83
N LYS A 471 -9.40 -2.14 16.74
CA LYS A 471 -8.54 -3.32 16.54
C LYS A 471 -7.47 -3.42 17.64
N PRO A 472 -7.01 -4.62 17.97
CA PRO A 472 -5.87 -4.84 18.87
C PRO A 472 -4.66 -3.95 18.57
N PHE A 473 -3.95 -3.57 19.63
CA PHE A 473 -2.84 -2.62 19.62
C PHE A 473 -1.71 -3.00 18.65
N LEU A 474 -1.34 -4.27 18.59
CA LEU A 474 -0.30 -4.76 17.68
C LEU A 474 -0.73 -4.78 16.20
N GLN A 475 -2.00 -4.54 15.90
CA GLN A 475 -2.48 -4.41 14.51
C GLN A 475 -2.39 -2.96 14.00
N PHE A 476 -1.85 -2.02 14.79
CA PHE A 476 -1.52 -0.67 14.31
C PHE A 476 -0.16 -0.66 13.60
N ASP A 477 -0.03 0.21 12.59
CA ASP A 477 1.10 0.21 11.64
C ASP A 477 2.49 0.40 12.26
N GLY A 478 2.60 1.10 13.39
CA GLY A 478 3.87 1.18 14.14
C GLY A 478 4.12 -0.08 14.96
N PRO A 479 3.24 -0.41 15.94
CA PRO A 479 3.39 -1.59 16.78
C PRO A 479 3.52 -2.91 16.00
N PHE A 480 2.84 -3.07 14.86
CA PHE A 480 2.92 -4.28 14.03
C PHE A 480 4.36 -4.60 13.59
N LEU A 481 5.19 -3.57 13.34
CA LEU A 481 6.58 -3.77 12.92
C LEU A 481 7.41 -4.49 13.98
N VAL A 482 7.01 -4.42 15.26
CA VAL A 482 7.66 -5.17 16.33
C VAL A 482 7.50 -6.67 16.11
N LEU A 483 6.33 -7.13 15.67
CA LEU A 483 6.12 -8.56 15.37
C LEU A 483 7.03 -9.06 14.25
N LEU A 484 7.30 -8.21 13.26
CA LEU A 484 8.29 -8.52 12.24
C LEU A 484 9.69 -8.58 12.86
N GLU A 485 10.09 -7.57 13.64
CA GLU A 485 11.42 -7.54 14.25
C GLU A 485 11.71 -8.74 15.15
N ILE A 486 10.79 -9.07 16.07
CA ILE A 486 11.00 -10.17 17.03
C ILE A 486 11.02 -11.53 16.35
N TYR A 487 10.36 -11.70 15.21
CA TYR A 487 10.26 -13.00 14.53
C TYR A 487 11.63 -13.62 14.27
N GLN A 488 12.58 -12.82 13.77
CA GLN A 488 13.93 -13.30 13.51
C GLN A 488 14.61 -13.78 14.80
N GLU A 489 14.52 -12.99 15.89
CA GLU A 489 15.11 -13.37 17.17
C GLU A 489 14.43 -14.61 17.79
N VAL A 490 13.11 -14.76 17.62
CA VAL A 490 12.34 -15.93 18.08
C VAL A 490 12.82 -17.19 17.38
N VAL A 491 12.97 -17.16 16.06
CA VAL A 491 13.51 -18.29 15.30
C VAL A 491 14.94 -18.61 15.74
N GLU A 492 15.80 -17.59 15.89
CA GLU A 492 17.17 -17.75 16.38
C GLU A 492 17.23 -18.38 17.78
N LEU A 493 16.33 -17.98 18.70
CA LEU A 493 16.22 -18.58 20.03
C LEU A 493 15.85 -20.07 19.97
N ILE A 494 14.96 -20.46 19.07
CA ILE A 494 14.56 -21.87 18.92
C ILE A 494 15.73 -22.70 18.37
N ILE A 495 16.32 -22.28 17.24
CA ILE A 495 17.35 -23.06 16.55
C ILE A 495 18.69 -23.13 17.30
N ASN A 496 19.01 -22.13 18.13
CA ASN A 496 20.25 -22.13 18.91
C ASN A 496 20.16 -22.99 20.17
N ASN A 497 18.95 -23.16 20.72
CA ASN A 497 18.74 -23.95 21.92
C ASN A 497 18.48 -25.43 21.60
N GLU A 498 17.96 -25.75 20.42
CA GLU A 498 17.52 -27.10 20.06
C GLU A 498 17.83 -27.46 18.61
N LYS A 499 18.19 -28.73 18.37
CA LYS A 499 18.29 -29.26 17.01
C LYS A 499 16.90 -29.62 16.50
N ILE A 500 16.27 -28.70 15.79
CA ILE A 500 14.93 -28.85 15.23
C ILE A 500 14.96 -28.92 13.69
N SER A 501 14.04 -29.68 13.10
CA SER A 501 13.77 -29.65 11.66
C SER A 501 13.01 -28.37 11.29
N ARG A 502 13.21 -27.90 10.06
CA ARG A 502 12.48 -26.76 9.48
C ARG A 502 11.46 -27.29 8.46
N PRO A 503 10.25 -26.69 8.35
CA PRO A 503 9.75 -25.53 9.09
C PRO A 503 9.50 -25.80 10.58
N ILE A 504 9.66 -24.79 11.43
CA ILE A 504 9.31 -24.85 12.86
C ILE A 504 7.78 -24.97 12.99
N GLU A 505 7.33 -25.95 13.78
CA GLU A 505 5.91 -26.23 14.03
C GLU A 505 5.23 -25.16 14.89
N ILE A 506 3.91 -25.01 14.72
CA ILE A 506 3.10 -24.02 15.45
C ILE A 506 3.25 -24.18 16.97
N SER A 507 3.16 -25.41 17.48
CA SER A 507 3.25 -25.71 18.91
C SER A 507 4.56 -25.21 19.52
N ARG A 508 5.66 -25.27 18.77
CA ARG A 508 6.95 -24.81 19.28
C ARG A 508 7.02 -23.29 19.42
N PHE A 509 6.39 -22.58 18.49
CA PHE A 509 6.21 -21.14 18.64
C PHE A 509 5.24 -20.82 19.80
N GLU A 510 4.17 -21.59 19.99
CA GLU A 510 3.23 -21.40 21.10
C GLU A 510 3.95 -21.51 22.46
N ASP A 511 4.78 -22.55 22.65
CA ASP A 511 5.58 -22.74 23.87
C ASP A 511 6.44 -21.51 24.19
N LEU A 512 7.15 -21.00 23.18
CA LEU A 512 8.06 -19.86 23.36
C LEU A 512 7.29 -18.54 23.55
N LEU A 513 6.17 -18.35 22.86
CA LEU A 513 5.35 -17.14 22.91
C LEU A 513 4.43 -17.07 24.14
N ASN A 514 4.26 -18.18 24.88
CA ASN A 514 3.42 -18.31 26.07
C ASN A 514 3.51 -17.15 27.10
N PRO A 515 4.68 -16.50 27.34
CA PRO A 515 4.78 -15.30 28.17
C PRO A 515 3.86 -14.14 27.75
N LEU A 516 3.40 -14.09 26.50
CA LEU A 516 2.54 -13.04 25.96
C LEU A 516 1.04 -13.31 26.11
N GLN A 517 0.65 -14.48 26.65
CA GLN A 517 -0.76 -14.88 26.74
C GLN A 517 -1.61 -13.97 27.62
N THR A 518 -1.00 -13.31 28.62
CA THR A 518 -1.69 -12.44 29.59
C THR A 518 -1.62 -10.95 29.21
N VAL A 519 -1.06 -10.61 28.04
CA VAL A 519 -0.99 -9.21 27.59
C VAL A 519 -2.30 -8.80 26.94
N ASP A 520 -3.02 -7.87 27.57
CA ASP A 520 -4.27 -7.35 27.02
C ASP A 520 -4.01 -6.35 25.89
N TRP A 521 -3.81 -6.84 24.67
CA TRP A 521 -3.60 -6.00 23.48
C TRP A 521 -4.79 -5.12 23.10
N ARG A 522 -5.96 -5.25 23.74
CA ARG A 522 -7.12 -4.36 23.53
C ARG A 522 -7.27 -3.31 24.62
N SER A 523 -6.40 -3.34 25.63
CA SER A 523 -6.53 -2.46 26.78
C SER A 523 -6.56 -0.98 26.38
N PRO A 524 -7.53 -0.20 26.88
CA PRO A 524 -7.56 1.25 26.71
C PRO A 524 -6.24 1.91 27.13
N SER A 525 -5.63 1.43 28.22
CA SER A 525 -4.36 1.95 28.73
C SER A 525 -3.22 1.85 27.71
N LEU A 526 -3.18 0.79 26.88
CA LEU A 526 -2.21 0.68 25.79
C LEU A 526 -2.52 1.68 24.66
N HIS A 527 -3.79 1.84 24.30
CA HIS A 527 -4.20 2.75 23.23
C HIS A 527 -4.04 4.23 23.59
N GLU A 528 -4.05 4.56 24.88
CA GLU A 528 -3.82 5.89 25.44
C GLU A 528 -2.34 6.14 25.78
N SER A 529 -1.52 5.08 25.84
CA SER A 529 -0.08 5.20 26.11
C SER A 529 0.69 5.87 24.98
N SER A 530 1.91 6.32 25.29
CA SER A 530 2.86 6.83 24.31
C SER A 530 3.23 5.80 23.25
N LEU A 531 3.08 4.48 23.52
CA LEU A 531 3.53 3.39 22.64
C LEU A 531 2.80 3.34 21.30
N LYS A 532 1.60 3.92 21.19
CA LYS A 532 0.82 3.95 19.94
C LYS A 532 1.53 4.71 18.80
N GLY A 533 2.45 5.60 19.14
CA GLY A 533 3.20 6.41 18.17
C GLY A 533 4.16 5.60 17.30
N ARG A 534 4.49 6.13 16.11
CA ARG A 534 5.49 5.57 15.17
C ARG A 534 6.93 5.96 15.48
N ASN A 535 7.21 6.50 16.67
CA ASN A 535 8.57 6.90 16.98
C ASN A 535 9.46 5.65 17.19
N ASN A 536 10.75 5.78 16.89
CA ASN A 536 11.69 4.66 16.97
C ASN A 536 11.84 4.14 18.42
N THR A 537 11.69 5.02 19.41
CA THR A 537 11.82 4.68 20.83
C THR A 537 10.72 3.73 21.32
N ASN A 538 9.47 3.92 20.88
CA ASN A 538 8.33 3.08 21.26
C ASN A 538 8.47 1.66 20.71
N ILE A 539 8.81 1.55 19.42
CA ILE A 539 9.01 0.26 18.73
C ILE A 539 10.14 -0.51 19.42
N ARG A 540 11.26 0.17 19.68
CA ARG A 540 12.41 -0.43 20.39
C ARG A 540 12.07 -0.85 21.82
N HIS A 541 11.28 -0.06 22.56
CA HIS A 541 10.83 -0.42 23.91
C HIS A 541 9.94 -1.65 23.89
N LEU A 542 8.94 -1.67 23.00
CA LEU A 542 8.01 -2.80 22.89
C LEU A 542 8.74 -4.08 22.47
N ASN A 543 9.67 -3.98 21.50
CA ASN A 543 10.55 -5.08 21.12
C ASN A 543 11.38 -5.58 22.32
N LEU A 544 12.09 -4.67 23.02
CA LEU A 544 12.90 -5.03 24.19
C LEU A 544 12.08 -5.73 25.28
N TRP A 545 10.92 -5.17 25.63
CA TRP A 545 10.05 -5.73 26.65
C TRP A 545 9.55 -7.13 26.27
N ILE A 546 9.09 -7.31 25.02
CA ILE A 546 8.63 -8.62 24.52
C ILE A 546 9.79 -9.60 24.55
N MET A 547 10.94 -9.28 23.96
CA MET A 547 12.07 -10.20 23.86
C MET A 547 12.65 -10.58 25.21
N ASN A 548 12.72 -9.66 26.17
CA ASN A 548 13.15 -9.99 27.53
C ASN A 548 12.19 -10.97 28.22
N SER A 549 10.88 -10.76 28.05
CA SER A 549 9.86 -11.64 28.62
C SER A 549 9.92 -13.04 28.01
N LEU A 550 10.11 -13.13 26.69
CA LEU A 550 10.30 -14.41 25.98
C LEU A 550 11.58 -15.13 26.42
N LYS A 551 12.72 -14.42 26.48
CA LYS A 551 14.03 -15.01 26.86
C LYS A 551 14.06 -15.56 28.28
N GLN A 552 13.29 -14.98 29.21
CA GLN A 552 13.19 -15.44 30.59
C GLN A 552 12.00 -16.38 30.85
N GLY A 553 11.10 -16.53 29.88
CA GLY A 553 9.88 -17.35 30.03
C GLY A 553 8.91 -16.82 31.10
N TYR A 554 8.96 -15.53 31.45
CA TYR A 554 8.18 -14.98 32.56
C TYR A 554 6.78 -14.55 32.11
N CYS A 555 5.74 -15.11 32.74
CA CYS A 555 4.34 -14.75 32.50
C CYS A 555 3.79 -13.95 33.69
N GLY A 556 3.70 -12.62 33.57
CA GLY A 556 3.07 -11.76 34.57
C GLY A 556 1.55 -11.83 34.55
N THR A 557 0.88 -11.33 35.58
CA THR A 557 -0.58 -11.17 35.54
C THR A 557 -0.97 -9.97 34.68
N VAL A 558 -2.24 -9.93 34.20
CA VAL A 558 -2.77 -8.79 33.45
C VAL A 558 -2.56 -7.47 34.21
N GLU A 559 -2.80 -7.47 35.52
CA GLU A 559 -2.63 -6.29 36.38
C GLU A 559 -1.16 -5.84 36.47
N GLU A 560 -0.22 -6.78 36.64
CA GLU A 560 1.21 -6.48 36.72
C GLU A 560 1.77 -5.92 35.42
N ILE A 561 1.27 -6.39 34.28
CA ILE A 561 1.71 -5.97 32.95
C ILE A 561 1.12 -4.60 32.59
N MET A 562 -0.17 -4.41 32.86
CA MET A 562 -0.96 -3.28 32.36
C MET A 562 -1.08 -2.11 33.34
N SER A 563 -0.55 -2.24 34.57
CA SER A 563 -0.55 -1.17 35.57
C SER A 563 0.67 -0.27 35.46
N ASN A 564 0.45 1.04 35.63
CA ASN A 564 1.52 2.04 35.73
C ASN A 564 2.18 2.09 37.12
N GLN A 565 1.69 1.31 38.09
CA GLN A 565 2.19 1.28 39.46
C GLN A 565 3.45 0.41 39.60
N PHE A 566 3.63 -0.57 38.70
CA PHE A 566 4.82 -1.41 38.68
C PHE A 566 5.84 -0.82 37.70
N PRO A 567 7.11 -0.69 38.09
CA PRO A 567 8.16 -0.25 37.17
C PRO A 567 8.31 -1.27 36.03
N SER A 568 8.76 -0.80 34.87
CA SER A 568 9.01 -1.67 33.72
C SER A 568 10.22 -2.57 34.01
N VAL A 569 9.92 -3.85 34.25
CA VAL A 569 10.87 -4.93 34.47
C VAL A 569 10.43 -6.14 33.64
N ILE A 570 11.25 -7.19 33.57
CA ILE A 570 10.96 -8.36 32.74
C ILE A 570 9.55 -8.89 33.03
N GLY A 571 8.70 -8.88 32.00
CA GLY A 571 7.29 -9.30 32.02
C GLY A 571 6.34 -8.54 32.95
N LYS A 572 6.69 -7.33 33.42
CA LYS A 572 5.80 -6.41 34.15
C LYS A 572 5.93 -4.96 33.66
N GLY A 573 4.93 -4.14 33.93
CA GLY A 573 4.97 -2.70 33.67
C GLY A 573 5.27 -2.35 32.20
N LEU A 574 4.52 -2.92 31.26
CA LEU A 574 4.69 -2.65 29.82
C LEU A 574 4.49 -1.16 29.51
N ILE A 575 3.52 -0.54 30.20
CA ILE A 575 3.15 0.87 30.06
C ILE A 575 3.78 1.78 31.14
N SER A 576 4.86 1.34 31.76
CA SER A 576 5.53 2.04 32.86
C SER A 576 6.93 2.53 32.50
N ALA A 577 7.41 3.53 33.25
CA ALA A 577 8.82 3.91 33.23
C ALA A 577 9.70 2.76 33.75
N PRO A 578 10.97 2.64 33.31
CA PRO A 578 11.88 1.61 33.80
C PRO A 578 12.31 1.90 35.24
N LEU A 579 12.93 0.92 35.89
CA LEU A 579 13.57 1.14 37.20
C LEU A 579 14.62 2.26 37.12
N PRO A 580 14.76 3.11 38.15
CA PRO A 580 15.85 4.06 38.23
C PRO A 580 17.21 3.35 38.14
N PRO A 581 18.21 3.94 37.46
CA PRO A 581 19.56 3.40 37.46
C PRO A 581 20.18 3.57 38.86
N ASN A 582 21.03 2.62 39.25
CA ASN A 582 21.85 2.71 40.47
C ASN A 582 23.30 3.01 40.09
N PRO A 583 23.72 4.29 40.00
CA PRO A 583 25.09 4.62 39.70
C PRO A 583 26.00 4.40 40.90
N GLU A 584 27.19 3.91 40.65
CA GLU A 584 28.21 3.67 41.64
C GLU A 584 29.47 4.44 41.24
N ASN A 585 30.13 5.06 42.23
CA ASN A 585 31.46 5.61 42.04
C ASN A 585 32.44 4.43 42.05
N VAL A 586 33.11 4.18 40.93
CA VAL A 586 34.12 3.11 40.78
C VAL A 586 35.54 3.65 40.79
N SER A 587 35.72 4.95 41.01
CA SER A 587 37.04 5.48 41.29
C SER A 587 37.42 5.12 42.73
N ASP A 588 38.38 4.20 42.88
CA ASP A 588 38.87 3.64 44.16
C ASP A 588 39.63 4.66 45.07
N VAL A 589 39.39 5.96 44.88
CA VAL A 589 40.15 7.05 45.51
C VAL A 589 39.25 8.23 45.87
N SER A 590 39.63 8.96 46.92
CA SER A 590 39.01 10.23 47.27
C SER A 590 39.16 11.21 46.11
N TRP A 591 38.03 11.67 45.57
CA TRP A 591 37.97 12.66 44.50
C TRP A 591 37.48 14.00 45.07
N PRO A 592 38.07 15.15 44.67
CA PRO A 592 39.07 15.34 43.62
C PRO A 592 40.47 14.82 44.00
N GLY A 593 41.15 14.15 43.06
CA GLY A 593 42.47 13.52 43.27
C GLY A 593 43.25 13.36 41.97
N LEU A 594 44.28 12.50 41.96
CA LEU A 594 45.13 12.24 40.78
C LEU A 594 44.39 11.52 39.64
N MET A 595 43.27 10.85 39.95
CA MET A 595 42.50 10.07 38.98
C MET A 595 41.18 10.79 38.65
N ASP A 596 40.70 10.56 37.43
CA ASP A 596 39.39 11.03 36.98
C ASP A 596 38.26 10.37 37.81
N LEU A 597 37.17 11.08 38.03
CA LEU A 597 35.97 10.53 38.64
C LEU A 597 35.25 9.67 37.60
N VAL A 598 35.10 8.37 37.89
CA VAL A 598 34.39 7.44 37.03
C VAL A 598 33.15 6.95 37.76
N ILE A 599 31.99 7.22 37.17
CA ILE A 599 30.69 6.79 37.68
C ILE A 599 30.10 5.82 36.68
N GLU A 600 29.58 4.71 37.19
CA GLU A 600 29.01 3.66 36.35
C GLU A 600 27.60 3.32 36.78
N ALA A 601 26.73 3.08 35.81
CA ALA A 601 25.40 2.57 36.08
C ALA A 601 25.09 1.40 35.15
N LYS A 602 24.55 0.33 35.73
CA LYS A 602 24.01 -0.80 34.99
C LYS A 602 22.67 -0.41 34.36
N LEU A 603 22.50 -0.69 33.08
CA LEU A 603 21.26 -0.50 32.34
C LEU A 603 20.18 -1.45 32.89
N PRO A 604 19.05 -0.94 33.39
CA PRO A 604 17.92 -1.78 33.80
C PRO A 604 17.36 -2.58 32.60
N ASP A 605 16.81 -3.78 32.85
CA ASP A 605 16.47 -4.74 31.79
C ASP A 605 15.57 -4.19 30.68
N ASN A 606 14.58 -3.35 31.02
CA ASN A 606 13.65 -2.72 30.06
C ASN A 606 13.94 -1.23 29.81
N ALA A 607 15.17 -0.78 30.08
CA ALA A 607 15.63 0.55 29.71
C ALA A 607 16.36 0.50 28.36
N LEU A 608 16.09 1.46 27.49
CA LEU A 608 16.77 1.63 26.21
C LEU A 608 18.12 2.35 26.36
N ASP A 609 18.21 3.26 27.33
CA ASP A 609 19.44 3.99 27.61
C ASP A 609 19.48 4.54 29.05
N ILE A 610 20.65 5.01 29.47
CA ILE A 610 20.85 5.86 30.66
C ILE A 610 21.36 7.21 30.17
N SER A 611 20.76 8.27 30.68
CA SER A 611 21.25 9.63 30.50
C SER A 611 21.71 10.21 31.83
N TRP A 612 22.71 11.07 31.76
CA TRP A 612 23.36 11.68 32.90
C TRP A 612 23.06 13.18 32.94
N THR A 613 22.92 13.72 34.14
CA THR A 613 22.86 15.16 34.41
C THR A 613 23.87 15.46 35.48
N VAL A 614 24.82 16.35 35.17
CA VAL A 614 25.86 16.77 36.12
C VAL A 614 25.67 18.24 36.41
N ARG A 615 25.66 18.60 37.70
CA ARG A 615 25.53 20.00 38.14
C ARG A 615 26.71 20.39 39.02
N PHE A 616 27.36 21.47 38.66
CA PHE A 616 28.44 22.09 39.42
C PHE A 616 27.88 23.21 40.29
N TYR A 617 28.21 23.19 41.57
CA TYR A 617 27.82 24.21 42.55
C TYR A 617 29.02 25.13 42.78
N LYS A 618 28.78 26.43 42.63
CA LYS A 618 29.74 27.51 42.86
C LYS A 618 29.17 28.50 43.88
N PRO A 619 29.98 29.38 44.47
CA PRO A 619 29.49 30.44 45.36
C PRO A 619 28.37 31.29 44.76
N ASN A 620 28.39 31.51 43.44
CA ASN A 620 27.47 32.41 42.73
C ASN A 620 26.30 31.69 42.02
N GLY A 621 26.14 30.37 42.17
CA GLY A 621 25.03 29.63 41.55
C GLY A 621 25.34 28.17 41.18
N VAL A 622 24.41 27.57 40.44
CA VAL A 622 24.51 26.18 39.93
C VAL A 622 24.62 26.21 38.41
N GLU A 623 25.58 25.47 37.86
CA GLU A 623 25.80 25.31 36.42
C GLU A 623 25.57 23.85 36.02
N GLU A 624 24.73 23.61 35.01
CA GLU A 624 24.53 22.27 34.44
C GLU A 624 25.57 22.01 33.34
N TRP A 625 26.32 20.92 33.46
CA TRP A 625 27.41 20.59 32.56
C TRP A 625 26.87 19.98 31.26
N THR A 626 27.29 20.55 30.13
CA THR A 626 27.07 19.92 28.82
C THR A 626 28.11 18.81 28.62
N ILE A 627 27.70 17.58 28.94
CA ILE A 627 28.58 16.41 28.97
C ILE A 627 29.12 16.11 27.55
N PRO A 628 30.44 16.16 27.32
CA PRO A 628 31.04 15.79 26.04
C PRO A 628 30.88 14.29 25.75
N ASN A 629 30.75 13.91 24.47
CA ASN A 629 30.72 12.49 24.08
C ASN A 629 31.99 11.72 24.51
N THR A 630 33.13 12.40 24.62
CA THR A 630 34.39 11.81 25.11
C THR A 630 34.35 11.42 26.59
N SER A 631 33.41 11.97 27.35
CA SER A 631 33.19 11.66 28.77
C SER A 631 32.21 10.51 28.97
N LEU A 632 31.63 9.98 27.88
CA LEU A 632 30.68 8.87 27.92
C LEU A 632 31.31 7.64 27.27
N SER A 633 31.26 6.51 27.97
CA SER A 633 31.66 5.23 27.40
C SER A 633 30.68 4.11 27.77
N LYS A 634 30.82 2.97 27.10
CA LYS A 634 29.97 1.80 27.27
C LYS A 634 30.84 0.57 27.51
N ARG A 635 30.49 -0.26 28.50
CA ARG A 635 31.13 -1.56 28.78
C ARG A 635 30.09 -2.67 28.73
N ASP A 636 30.56 -3.93 28.71
CA ASP A 636 29.73 -5.14 28.68
C ASP A 636 28.64 -5.10 27.59
N SER A 637 29.06 -4.92 26.33
CA SER A 637 28.17 -4.81 25.17
C SER A 637 27.09 -3.72 25.29
N GLY A 638 27.34 -2.69 26.11
CA GLY A 638 26.41 -1.58 26.32
C GLY A 638 25.54 -1.67 27.57
N LYS A 639 25.64 -2.76 28.35
CA LYS A 639 24.89 -2.94 29.60
C LYS A 639 25.39 -2.06 30.74
N ILE A 640 26.60 -1.54 30.66
CA ILE A 640 27.14 -0.60 31.64
C ILE A 640 27.43 0.73 30.93
N LYS A 641 26.87 1.81 31.46
CA LYS A 641 27.16 3.19 31.01
C LYS A 641 28.11 3.83 32.00
N CYS A 642 29.18 4.40 31.48
CA CYS A 642 30.21 5.06 32.28
C CYS A 642 30.22 6.54 31.94
N LEU A 643 30.31 7.38 32.98
CA LEU A 643 30.55 8.81 32.91
C LEU A 643 31.92 9.09 33.54
N THR A 644 32.79 9.75 32.80
CA THR A 644 34.11 10.18 33.27
C THR A 644 34.15 11.70 33.39
N ILE A 645 34.47 12.19 34.58
CA ILE A 645 34.62 13.62 34.87
C ILE A 645 36.07 13.88 35.25
N LYS A 646 36.74 14.69 34.44
CA LYS A 646 38.13 15.08 34.66
C LYS A 646 38.19 16.29 35.57
N LEU A 647 39.33 16.47 36.24
CA LEU A 647 39.56 17.68 37.03
C LEU A 647 39.50 18.95 36.16
N SER A 648 39.96 18.86 34.90
CA SER A 648 39.89 19.95 33.92
C SER A 648 38.46 20.31 33.49
N ASP A 649 37.48 19.44 33.75
CA ASP A 649 36.09 19.68 33.42
C ASP A 649 35.39 20.53 34.50
N LEU A 650 36.01 20.71 35.67
CA LEU A 650 35.47 21.51 36.75
C LEU A 650 35.63 23.00 36.47
N PRO A 651 34.54 23.78 36.56
CA PRO A 651 34.66 25.22 36.49
C PRO A 651 35.39 25.78 37.72
N GLU A 652 36.07 26.91 37.53
CA GLU A 652 36.73 27.63 38.63
C GLU A 652 35.74 27.95 39.77
N GLY A 653 36.18 27.71 41.01
CA GLY A 653 35.39 27.95 42.22
C GLY A 653 34.30 26.91 42.50
N CYS A 654 34.25 25.78 41.78
CA CYS A 654 33.36 24.68 42.12
C CYS A 654 33.74 24.05 43.46
N ASN A 655 32.81 23.96 44.40
CA ASN A 655 33.02 23.37 45.73
C ASN A 655 32.23 22.08 45.97
N LYS A 656 31.29 21.78 45.07
CA LYS A 656 30.43 20.60 45.13
C LYS A 656 29.92 20.30 43.73
N LEU A 657 29.79 19.02 43.40
CA LEU A 657 29.03 18.60 42.23
C LEU A 657 28.02 17.52 42.58
N THR A 658 26.95 17.47 41.81
CA THR A 658 25.99 16.37 41.86
C THR A 658 25.87 15.68 40.52
N VAL A 659 25.75 14.36 40.56
CA VAL A 659 25.52 13.53 39.38
C VAL A 659 24.23 12.77 39.56
N ALA A 660 23.28 13.03 38.67
CA ALA A 660 22.05 12.27 38.56
C ALA A 660 22.09 11.41 37.30
N ALA A 661 21.58 10.19 37.42
CA ALA A 661 21.33 9.31 36.29
C ALA A 661 19.83 9.04 36.17
N ARG A 662 19.34 8.94 34.94
CA ARG A 662 17.98 8.49 34.65
C ARG A 662 18.01 7.45 33.53
N SER A 663 17.28 6.37 33.73
CA SER A 663 17.03 5.34 32.73
C SER A 663 15.88 5.81 31.85
N ILE A 664 15.87 5.46 30.57
CA ILE A 664 14.87 5.92 29.60
C ILE A 664 14.30 4.73 28.85
N ASN A 665 12.98 4.67 28.70
CA ASN A 665 12.32 3.76 27.77
C ASN A 665 11.28 4.51 26.89
N GLY A 666 10.40 3.78 26.19
CA GLY A 666 9.37 4.36 25.31
C GLY A 666 8.20 5.05 26.03
N ILE A 667 8.09 4.87 27.35
CA ILE A 667 7.06 5.48 28.19
C ILE A 667 7.57 6.76 28.84
N GLY A 668 8.74 6.68 29.47
CA GLY A 668 9.29 7.81 30.22
C GLY A 668 10.57 7.46 30.98
N PRO A 669 11.10 8.42 31.77
CA PRO A 669 12.32 8.22 32.52
C PRO A 669 12.07 7.55 33.88
N GLY A 670 12.93 6.59 34.23
CA GLY A 670 13.12 6.15 35.61
C GLY A 670 14.12 7.08 36.29
N ILE A 671 13.66 7.88 37.24
CA ILE A 671 14.45 8.94 37.87
C ILE A 671 14.91 8.46 39.25
N MET A 672 16.20 8.66 39.53
CA MET A 672 16.77 8.43 40.85
C MET A 672 16.34 9.53 41.82
N GLU A 673 15.93 9.13 43.01
CA GLU A 673 15.42 10.07 44.02
C GLU A 673 16.51 10.99 44.59
N SER A 674 17.77 10.54 44.65
CA SER A 674 18.88 11.29 45.24
C SER A 674 20.15 11.22 44.38
N PRO A 675 20.62 12.35 43.81
CA PRO A 675 21.88 12.40 43.06
C PRO A 675 23.09 12.05 43.92
N LEU A 676 24.10 11.42 43.32
CA LEU A 676 25.42 11.27 43.94
C LEU A 676 26.02 12.66 44.17
N THR A 677 26.55 12.90 45.37
CA THR A 677 27.13 14.19 45.74
C THR A 677 28.62 14.01 46.05
N PHE A 678 29.44 14.86 45.45
CA PHE A 678 30.88 14.90 45.68
C PHE A 678 31.27 16.31 46.11
N ASN A 679 32.01 16.41 47.22
CA ASN A 679 32.56 17.69 47.67
C ASN A 679 33.92 17.91 46.99
N VAL A 680 34.12 19.10 46.44
CA VAL A 680 35.35 19.54 45.81
C VAL A 680 36.05 20.44 46.83
N GLY A 681 36.92 19.84 47.64
CA GLY A 681 37.59 20.48 48.78
C GLY A 681 39.10 20.46 48.64
#